data_AF-A0A928T4G6-F1
#
_entry.id   AF-A0A928T4G6-F1
#
_cell.length_a   1.000
_cell.length_b   1.000
_cell.length_c   1.000
_cell.angle_alpha   90.00
_cell.angle_beta   90.00
_cell.angle_gamma   90.00
#
_symmetry.space_group_name_H-M   'P 1'
#
loop_
_entity.id
_entity.type
_entity.pdbx_description
1 polymer ?
#
loop_
_entity_poly.entity_id
_entity_poly.type
_entity_poly.pdbx_seq_one_letter_code
_entity_poly.pdbx_strand_id
1 'polypeptide(L)'
;MRHSLPSALLLLLSLSAGAQTVTTRTDTVGKLLNEWFAAGTSDGLHGITYENRDGQHSLFSTLAWPQLKGVITPENDRGPARAIRDHPVIGNCSMASTPEQVGSLARLYMAEPGGGLFLARQYFSNNLFIYPEHLDHDPGQGGVGGGYGDLFPLNTPALLISQGSSFSDQPFLEALFATTAAFRPETRRVLLEHKLLAPTLQAILRRCGRMVASDADYLTGKAHPVVFDGTQIDQEKMVRMAHDMTPDAIPPVAVVEVLEETRLENGVHFFEPATAQAMPWQISSSPVSIGRVFRGNVSQHGMVVSVAKSSSVAKRKVGVRYAVLQGDPRFVSIEQQPGAPVARIRVRWHPPMTGARGIRSHRIDIGVFATHDGTTYGAPAIISFYMLPNEMHFYDAEGRVSEIHYQTFNPESGLPHDARDLRWARILHFISTGDAPAVLEPLFASTITPAEREAVRRLHQDIQGRLESTAALARDPAKKDEADKRRSTALDSLASALDTVLPGEKTRTPRQIISTAIEAVIGDPLFYIRQQSEISPLAARSSKTTAAADVRAEIHRLTLLGILRQDTNGTVLTVTSPKDLSLGEKVALRGLNLTVLSQVLMPDMLERAPGPAWVPPRLTSVKPWRDVMRYDAANGQLTGWTRHHDARHTEFDAQGRLLPPGGKGDPVPVTYVIDPNGRLTWRGSGK
;
A
#
# COMPACT_ATOMS: atom_id res chain seq x y z
N MET A 1 83.29 -21.73 -33.88
CA MET A 1 82.31 -22.84 -34.01
C MET A 1 81.67 -23.01 -32.63
N ARG A 2 80.49 -22.43 -32.32
CA ARG A 2 79.11 -22.87 -32.67
C ARG A 2 78.92 -24.37 -32.36
N HIS A 3 78.07 -24.82 -31.44
CA HIS A 3 76.59 -24.77 -31.40
C HIS A 3 76.12 -25.31 -30.02
N SER A 4 75.34 -24.59 -29.20
CA SER A 4 73.87 -24.42 -29.11
C SER A 4 73.12 -25.42 -28.19
N LEU A 5 72.39 -24.85 -27.21
CA LEU A 5 71.35 -25.47 -26.37
C LEU A 5 70.23 -26.15 -27.19
N PRO A 6 69.40 -26.98 -26.53
CA PRO A 6 68.01 -26.54 -26.39
C PRO A 6 67.43 -26.75 -24.98
N SER A 7 66.65 -25.74 -24.57
CA SER A 7 65.68 -25.76 -23.48
C SER A 7 64.53 -26.70 -23.80
N ALA A 8 64.17 -27.60 -22.87
CA ALA A 8 62.92 -28.35 -22.91
C ALA A 8 62.05 -27.95 -21.70
N LEU A 9 60.96 -27.31 -22.07
CA LEU A 9 59.86 -26.76 -21.29
C LEU A 9 59.24 -27.83 -20.36
N LEU A 10 59.30 -27.60 -19.04
CA LEU A 10 58.48 -28.34 -18.06
C LEU A 10 57.03 -27.85 -18.20
N LEU A 11 56.20 -28.58 -18.96
CA LEU A 11 54.75 -28.43 -18.92
C LEU A 11 54.25 -28.99 -17.58
N LEU A 12 54.03 -28.09 -16.61
CA LEU A 12 53.16 -28.37 -15.46
C LEU A 12 51.73 -28.49 -15.98
N LEU A 13 51.34 -29.71 -16.34
CA LEU A 13 49.93 -30.11 -16.37
C LEU A 13 49.43 -30.14 -14.91
N SER A 14 49.00 -28.97 -14.42
CA SER A 14 48.08 -28.93 -13.28
C SER A 14 46.77 -29.53 -13.76
N LEU A 15 46.55 -30.80 -13.47
CA LEU A 15 45.22 -31.41 -13.42
C LEU A 15 44.39 -30.58 -12.44
N SER A 16 43.60 -29.64 -12.97
CA SER A 16 42.54 -28.97 -12.21
C SER A 16 41.52 -30.03 -11.83
N ALA A 17 41.54 -30.49 -10.58
CA ALA A 17 40.37 -31.09 -9.96
C ALA A 17 39.18 -30.17 -10.27
N GLY A 18 38.13 -30.70 -10.91
CA GLY A 18 37.08 -29.91 -11.54
C GLY A 18 36.53 -28.82 -10.62
N ALA A 19 36.83 -27.55 -10.93
CA ALA A 19 36.28 -26.43 -10.21
C ALA A 19 34.76 -26.49 -10.35
N GLN A 20 34.05 -26.59 -9.21
CA GLN A 20 32.61 -26.65 -9.18
C GLN A 20 32.03 -25.37 -9.79
N THR A 21 31.22 -25.49 -10.85
CA THR A 21 30.56 -24.35 -11.47
C THR A 21 29.66 -23.62 -10.46
N VAL A 22 29.47 -22.31 -10.64
CA VAL A 22 28.60 -21.51 -9.77
C VAL A 22 27.15 -21.94 -9.91
N THR A 23 26.71 -22.19 -11.15
CA THR A 23 25.35 -22.59 -11.50
C THR A 23 25.31 -23.52 -12.72
N THR A 24 24.25 -24.32 -12.85
CA THR A 24 23.99 -25.14 -14.04
C THR A 24 23.11 -24.44 -15.07
N ARG A 25 22.68 -23.19 -14.80
CA ARG A 25 21.92 -22.38 -15.74
C ARG A 25 22.67 -22.12 -17.04
N THR A 26 21.96 -22.17 -18.16
CA THR A 26 22.50 -22.00 -19.52
C THR A 26 22.09 -20.68 -20.19
N ASP A 27 21.32 -19.85 -19.49
CA ASP A 27 20.95 -18.52 -19.93
C ASP A 27 22.14 -17.54 -19.84
N THR A 28 21.96 -16.32 -20.35
CA THR A 28 23.03 -15.30 -20.38
C THR A 28 23.65 -15.07 -19.01
N VAL A 29 22.83 -14.97 -17.96
CA VAL A 29 23.29 -14.79 -16.58
C VAL A 29 24.11 -15.98 -16.11
N GLY A 30 23.63 -17.22 -16.30
CA GLY A 30 24.36 -18.42 -15.90
C GLY A 30 25.72 -18.56 -16.56
N LYS A 31 25.82 -18.21 -17.85
CA LYS A 31 27.09 -18.18 -18.59
C LYS A 31 28.07 -17.17 -18.01
N LEU A 32 27.64 -15.91 -17.82
CA LEU A 32 28.48 -14.85 -17.25
C LEU A 32 29.04 -15.25 -15.88
N LEU A 33 28.21 -15.78 -14.99
CA LEU A 33 28.64 -16.18 -13.65
C LEU A 33 29.72 -17.26 -13.67
N ASN A 34 29.53 -18.29 -14.52
CA ASN A 34 30.50 -19.38 -14.65
C ASN A 34 31.80 -18.91 -15.32
N GLU A 35 31.72 -18.05 -16.34
CA GLU A 35 32.88 -17.45 -17.01
C GLU A 35 33.69 -16.58 -16.04
N TRP A 36 33.04 -15.68 -15.31
CA TRP A 36 33.71 -14.81 -14.33
C TRP A 36 34.34 -15.59 -13.19
N PHE A 37 33.69 -16.66 -12.73
CA PHE A 37 34.22 -17.52 -11.67
C PHE A 37 35.43 -18.33 -12.14
N ALA A 38 35.35 -18.91 -13.35
CA ALA A 38 36.47 -19.61 -13.96
C ALA A 38 37.68 -18.67 -14.19
N ALA A 39 37.41 -17.39 -14.48
CA ALA A 39 38.42 -16.34 -14.60
C ALA A 39 38.94 -15.82 -13.24
N GLY A 40 38.38 -16.25 -12.11
CA GLY A 40 38.74 -15.76 -10.77
C GLY A 40 38.30 -14.32 -10.48
N THR A 41 37.39 -13.78 -11.29
CA THR A 41 36.87 -12.40 -11.17
C THR A 41 35.49 -12.34 -10.50
N SER A 42 34.92 -13.48 -10.10
CA SER A 42 33.77 -13.53 -9.22
C SER A 42 34.00 -14.57 -8.12
N ASP A 43 33.37 -14.36 -6.97
CA ASP A 43 33.63 -15.16 -5.76
C ASP A 43 32.60 -16.29 -5.56
N GLY A 44 31.60 -16.39 -6.45
CA GLY A 44 30.57 -17.42 -6.40
C GLY A 44 29.69 -17.35 -5.14
N LEU A 45 29.16 -18.48 -4.68
CA LEU A 45 28.21 -18.55 -3.55
C LEU A 45 28.77 -19.17 -2.28
N HIS A 46 30.08 -19.50 -2.23
CA HIS A 46 30.70 -20.07 -1.05
C HIS A 46 30.46 -19.21 0.21
N GLY A 47 29.97 -19.81 1.30
CA GLY A 47 29.67 -19.10 2.55
C GLY A 47 28.34 -18.33 2.58
N ILE A 48 27.53 -18.38 1.52
CA ILE A 48 26.12 -17.95 1.56
C ILE A 48 25.25 -19.15 1.89
N THR A 49 24.24 -18.93 2.72
CA THR A 49 23.24 -19.94 3.05
C THR A 49 21.88 -19.54 2.49
N TYR A 50 21.19 -20.52 1.92
CA TYR A 50 19.77 -20.43 1.61
C TYR A 50 18.95 -20.97 2.77
N GLU A 51 17.93 -20.25 3.22
CA GLU A 51 16.98 -20.74 4.23
C GLU A 51 15.54 -20.74 3.70
N ASN A 52 14.90 -21.90 3.66
CA ASN A 52 13.46 -22.03 3.43
C ASN A 52 12.74 -22.23 4.76
N ARG A 53 11.71 -21.41 5.03
CA ARG A 53 10.89 -21.49 6.25
C ARG A 53 9.42 -21.87 6.04
N ASP A 54 9.03 -22.29 4.84
CA ASP A 54 7.63 -22.66 4.54
C ASP A 54 7.39 -24.16 4.39
N GLY A 55 8.37 -24.98 4.77
CA GLY A 55 8.21 -26.43 4.68
C GLY A 55 8.44 -27.00 3.30
N GLN A 56 9.28 -26.34 2.49
CA GLN A 56 9.54 -26.69 1.10
C GLN A 56 8.36 -26.41 0.16
N HIS A 57 7.41 -25.55 0.56
CA HIS A 57 6.29 -25.18 -0.28
C HIS A 57 6.74 -24.33 -1.47
N SER A 58 7.52 -23.27 -1.21
CA SER A 58 8.22 -22.48 -2.24
C SER A 58 9.72 -22.73 -2.14
N LEU A 59 10.15 -23.97 -2.39
CA LEU A 59 11.56 -24.35 -2.28
C LEU A 59 12.39 -23.85 -3.47
N PHE A 60 13.46 -23.10 -3.20
CA PHE A 60 14.45 -22.74 -4.21
C PHE A 60 15.24 -23.95 -4.66
N SER A 61 15.43 -24.12 -5.97
CA SER A 61 16.17 -25.24 -6.53
C SER A 61 17.69 -25.09 -6.29
N THR A 62 18.18 -25.64 -5.18
CA THR A 62 19.63 -25.66 -4.89
C THR A 62 20.42 -26.54 -5.85
N LEU A 63 19.76 -27.46 -6.56
CA LEU A 63 20.38 -28.28 -7.62
C LEU A 63 20.96 -27.42 -8.75
N ALA A 64 20.33 -26.28 -9.04
CA ALA A 64 20.82 -25.34 -10.05
C ALA A 64 22.01 -24.48 -9.56
N TRP A 65 22.38 -24.57 -8.28
CA TRP A 65 23.38 -23.73 -7.62
C TRP A 65 24.31 -24.58 -6.75
N PRO A 66 25.25 -25.32 -7.35
CA PRO A 66 26.02 -26.36 -6.66
C PRO A 66 26.83 -25.87 -5.43
N GLN A 67 27.21 -24.60 -5.41
CA GLN A 67 27.96 -23.97 -4.31
C GLN A 67 27.07 -23.53 -3.13
N LEU A 68 25.75 -23.53 -3.29
CA LEU A 68 24.81 -23.00 -2.30
C LEU A 68 24.45 -24.05 -1.25
N LYS A 69 24.62 -23.71 0.03
CA LYS A 69 24.16 -24.56 1.14
C LYS A 69 22.71 -24.24 1.48
N GLY A 70 21.81 -25.20 1.28
CA GLY A 70 20.43 -25.11 1.72
C GLY A 70 20.24 -25.53 3.17
N VAL A 71 19.47 -24.75 3.92
CA VAL A 71 18.94 -25.10 5.25
C VAL A 71 17.42 -25.11 5.13
N ILE A 72 16.85 -26.29 5.32
CA ILE A 72 15.40 -26.47 5.37
C ILE A 72 15.03 -26.54 6.84
N THR A 73 14.20 -25.61 7.31
CA THR A 73 13.73 -25.68 8.69
C THR A 73 12.81 -26.89 8.89
N PRO A 74 12.91 -27.59 10.02
CA PRO A 74 11.98 -28.63 10.40
C PRO A 74 10.53 -28.13 10.40
N GLU A 75 9.57 -29.05 10.27
CA GLU A 75 8.14 -28.72 10.15
C GLU A 75 7.58 -27.93 11.35
N ASN A 76 8.11 -28.15 12.56
CA ASN A 76 7.72 -27.43 13.77
C ASN A 76 8.36 -26.04 13.94
N ASP A 77 9.25 -25.62 13.02
CA ASP A 77 9.89 -24.29 13.00
C ASP A 77 9.55 -23.49 11.72
N ARG A 78 8.43 -23.81 11.07
CA ARG A 78 7.94 -23.02 9.91
C ARG A 78 7.41 -21.65 10.32
N GLY A 79 7.40 -20.73 9.35
CA GLY A 79 6.82 -19.39 9.47
C GLY A 79 7.88 -18.28 9.47
N PRO A 80 7.56 -17.10 10.05
CA PRO A 80 8.47 -15.95 10.01
C PRO A 80 9.81 -16.32 10.64
N ALA A 81 10.89 -15.71 10.15
CA ALA A 81 12.20 -15.83 10.78
C ALA A 81 12.15 -15.25 12.20
N ARG A 82 12.57 -16.04 13.20
CA ARG A 82 12.52 -15.63 14.62
C ARG A 82 13.89 -15.39 15.25
N ALA A 83 14.95 -15.62 14.47
CA ALA A 83 16.32 -15.51 14.94
C ALA A 83 17.19 -14.78 13.90
N ILE A 84 18.20 -14.08 14.42
CA ILE A 84 19.28 -13.52 13.61
C ILE A 84 20.34 -14.61 13.42
N ARG A 85 20.75 -14.84 12.18
CA ARG A 85 21.83 -15.76 11.84
C ARG A 85 23.16 -15.02 11.88
N ASP A 86 24.18 -15.67 12.39
CA ASP A 86 25.55 -15.13 12.50
C ASP A 86 26.29 -15.10 11.15
N HIS A 87 25.79 -15.85 10.17
CA HIS A 87 26.27 -15.94 8.80
C HIS A 87 25.30 -15.29 7.79
N PRO A 88 25.76 -14.95 6.57
CA PRO A 88 24.90 -14.40 5.52
C PRO A 88 23.82 -15.40 5.08
N VAL A 89 22.58 -14.93 5.04
CA VAL A 89 21.41 -15.71 4.66
C VAL A 89 20.55 -14.94 3.66
N ILE A 90 20.15 -15.62 2.59
CA ILE A 90 19.03 -15.21 1.75
C ILE A 90 17.96 -16.29 1.93
N GLY A 91 16.74 -15.90 2.29
CA GLY A 91 15.71 -16.89 2.62
C GLY A 91 14.31 -16.46 2.24
N ASN A 92 13.37 -17.41 2.30
CA ASN A 92 11.97 -17.16 1.98
C ASN A 92 11.00 -17.93 2.88
N CYS A 93 9.77 -17.44 2.93
CA CYS A 93 8.63 -18.14 3.50
C CYS A 93 7.34 -17.69 2.83
N SER A 94 6.71 -18.57 2.06
CA SER A 94 5.41 -18.31 1.40
C SER A 94 4.19 -18.63 2.27
N MET A 95 4.30 -18.51 3.59
CA MET A 95 3.15 -18.64 4.50
C MET A 95 2.44 -17.31 4.67
N ALA A 96 1.12 -17.33 4.75
CA ALA A 96 0.30 -16.18 5.10
C ALA A 96 -1.00 -16.64 5.77
N SER A 97 -1.69 -15.71 6.41
CA SER A 97 -3.09 -15.88 6.81
C SER A 97 -3.95 -14.93 5.99
N THR A 98 -5.28 -15.09 6.07
CA THR A 98 -6.17 -14.16 5.38
C THR A 98 -6.02 -12.72 5.91
N PRO A 99 -6.33 -11.70 5.10
CA PRO A 99 -6.12 -10.31 5.50
C PRO A 99 -6.83 -9.88 6.78
N GLU A 100 -7.96 -10.50 7.10
CA GLU A 100 -8.79 -10.23 8.28
C GLU A 100 -8.16 -10.77 9.57
N GLN A 101 -7.21 -11.71 9.46
CA GLN A 101 -6.49 -12.29 10.59
C GLN A 101 -5.16 -11.57 10.84
N VAL A 102 -4.05 -12.11 10.30
CA VAL A 102 -2.70 -11.52 10.43
C VAL A 102 -2.21 -10.97 9.09
N GLY A 103 -2.70 -11.51 7.97
CA GLY A 103 -2.16 -11.26 6.64
C GLY A 103 -0.85 -11.98 6.36
N SER A 104 -0.05 -11.34 5.52
CA SER A 104 1.33 -11.72 5.20
C SER A 104 2.26 -11.61 6.40
N LEU A 105 3.39 -12.32 6.30
CA LEU A 105 4.45 -12.24 7.30
C LEU A 105 5.10 -10.86 7.34
N ALA A 106 5.15 -10.14 6.22
CA ALA A 106 5.63 -8.76 6.21
C ALA A 106 4.73 -7.87 7.09
N ARG A 107 3.40 -7.96 6.93
CA ARG A 107 2.46 -7.19 7.75
C ARG A 107 2.51 -7.58 9.23
N LEU A 108 2.74 -8.86 9.53
CA LEU A 108 2.99 -9.32 10.90
C LEU A 108 4.15 -8.54 11.56
N TYR A 109 5.33 -8.51 10.95
CA TYR A 109 6.48 -7.78 11.53
C TYR A 109 6.24 -6.28 11.64
N MET A 110 5.49 -5.69 10.70
CA MET A 110 5.21 -4.25 10.70
C MET A 110 4.19 -3.84 11.76
N ALA A 111 3.30 -4.75 12.15
CA ALA A 111 2.28 -4.50 13.18
C ALA A 111 2.74 -4.94 14.58
N GLU A 112 3.73 -5.82 14.70
CA GLU A 112 4.21 -6.33 15.99
C GLU A 112 5.19 -5.37 16.68
N PRO A 113 5.01 -5.09 17.99
CA PRO A 113 5.99 -4.34 18.76
C PRO A 113 7.40 -4.93 18.65
N GLY A 114 8.35 -4.14 18.16
CA GLY A 114 9.74 -4.56 18.00
C GLY A 114 10.06 -5.31 16.69
N GLY A 115 9.06 -5.66 15.87
CA GLY A 115 9.29 -6.33 14.59
C GLY A 115 10.17 -5.50 13.64
N GLY A 116 9.97 -4.19 13.57
CA GLY A 116 10.84 -3.29 12.80
C GLY A 116 12.31 -3.27 13.26
N LEU A 117 12.57 -3.43 14.58
CA LEU A 117 13.93 -3.53 15.11
C LEU A 117 14.55 -4.90 14.82
N PHE A 118 13.76 -5.97 14.90
CA PHE A 118 14.18 -7.31 14.51
C PHE A 118 14.61 -7.35 13.04
N LEU A 119 13.78 -6.81 12.14
CA LEU A 119 14.11 -6.72 10.71
C LEU A 119 15.39 -5.90 10.47
N ALA A 120 15.55 -4.76 11.15
CA ALA A 120 16.79 -3.97 11.03
C ALA A 120 18.03 -4.77 11.49
N ARG A 121 17.93 -5.59 12.54
CA ARG A 121 19.02 -6.47 12.97
C ARG A 121 19.32 -7.56 11.93
N GLN A 122 18.31 -8.13 11.28
CA GLN A 122 18.51 -9.07 10.18
C GLN A 122 19.26 -8.41 9.03
N TYR A 123 18.80 -7.23 8.60
CA TYR A 123 19.40 -6.42 7.55
C TYR A 123 20.88 -6.12 7.82
N PHE A 124 21.23 -5.65 9.02
CA PHE A 124 22.62 -5.40 9.44
C PHE A 124 23.41 -6.65 9.84
N SER A 125 22.82 -7.84 9.72
CA SER A 125 23.52 -9.13 9.91
C SER A 125 23.68 -9.88 8.59
N ASN A 126 23.36 -9.27 7.45
CA ASN A 126 23.28 -9.90 6.13
C ASN A 126 22.27 -11.06 6.08
N ASN A 127 21.13 -10.93 6.77
CA ASN A 127 20.01 -11.85 6.63
C ASN A 127 18.89 -11.12 5.87
N LEU A 128 18.64 -11.51 4.62
CA LEU A 128 17.62 -10.90 3.78
C LEU A 128 16.55 -11.94 3.44
N PHE A 129 15.32 -11.68 3.89
CA PHE A 129 14.19 -12.57 3.63
C PHE A 129 13.20 -11.96 2.64
N ILE A 130 12.61 -12.83 1.81
CA ILE A 130 11.52 -12.50 0.89
C ILE A 130 10.23 -13.14 1.40
N TYR A 131 9.17 -12.35 1.45
CA TYR A 131 7.83 -12.78 1.82
C TYR A 131 6.84 -12.31 0.75
N PRO A 132 5.93 -13.15 0.24
CA PRO A 132 4.83 -12.69 -0.59
C PRO A 132 3.94 -11.72 0.20
N GLU A 133 3.42 -10.70 -0.48
CA GLU A 133 2.39 -9.82 0.09
C GLU A 133 1.09 -10.55 0.39
N HIS A 134 0.78 -11.62 -0.35
CA HIS A 134 -0.55 -12.22 -0.32
C HIS A 134 -1.62 -11.12 -0.51
N LEU A 135 -2.89 -11.27 -0.16
CA LEU A 135 -3.92 -10.26 -0.48
C LEU A 135 -3.81 -8.89 0.26
N ASP A 136 -2.64 -8.56 0.83
CA ASP A 136 -2.38 -7.33 1.60
C ASP A 136 -2.05 -6.09 0.73
N HIS A 137 -1.82 -6.25 -0.57
CA HIS A 137 -1.57 -5.18 -1.53
C HIS A 137 -2.12 -5.53 -2.92
N ASP A 138 -3.43 -5.80 -2.94
CA ASP A 138 -4.23 -6.07 -4.13
C ASP A 138 -5.33 -5.01 -4.35
N PRO A 139 -5.78 -4.76 -5.60
CA PRO A 139 -6.90 -3.87 -5.88
C PRO A 139 -8.18 -4.31 -5.16
N GLY A 140 -8.93 -3.35 -4.61
CA GLY A 140 -10.14 -3.60 -3.83
C GLY A 140 -10.04 -3.00 -2.43
N GLN A 141 -11.16 -2.93 -1.71
CA GLN A 141 -11.23 -2.58 -0.29
C GLN A 141 -12.33 -3.39 0.40
N GLY A 142 -12.01 -3.92 1.58
CA GLY A 142 -12.93 -4.72 2.37
C GLY A 142 -13.18 -6.11 1.77
N GLY A 143 -12.24 -6.67 1.01
CA GLY A 143 -12.22 -8.05 0.54
C GLY A 143 -13.06 -8.34 -0.70
N VAL A 144 -13.84 -7.38 -1.19
CA VAL A 144 -14.62 -7.55 -2.42
C VAL A 144 -13.70 -7.52 -3.65
N GLY A 145 -13.88 -8.48 -4.55
CA GLY A 145 -12.99 -8.66 -5.69
C GLY A 145 -11.63 -9.30 -5.34
N GLY A 146 -11.44 -9.73 -4.09
CA GLY A 146 -10.26 -10.47 -3.63
C GLY A 146 -9.19 -9.62 -2.93
N GLY A 147 -9.25 -8.28 -3.03
CA GLY A 147 -8.24 -7.39 -2.46
C GLY A 147 -8.72 -6.47 -1.34
N TYR A 148 -7.75 -5.86 -0.67
CA TYR A 148 -7.95 -4.99 0.48
C TYR A 148 -7.30 -3.61 0.32
N GLY A 149 -6.63 -3.36 -0.80
CA GLY A 149 -5.84 -2.18 -1.03
C GLY A 149 -4.48 -2.34 -0.37
N ASP A 150 -3.82 -1.23 -0.03
CA ASP A 150 -2.55 -1.26 0.68
C ASP A 150 -2.76 -1.39 2.20
N LEU A 151 -2.50 -2.58 2.74
CA LEU A 151 -2.60 -2.89 4.16
C LEU A 151 -1.27 -2.74 4.92
N PHE A 152 -0.18 -2.37 4.26
CA PHE A 152 1.11 -2.22 4.90
C PHE A 152 1.21 -0.87 5.64
N PRO A 153 1.42 -0.86 6.97
CA PRO A 153 1.46 0.40 7.71
C PRO A 153 2.82 1.11 7.61
N LEU A 154 3.84 0.48 7.01
CA LEU A 154 5.14 1.08 6.73
C LEU A 154 5.83 0.40 5.53
N ASN A 155 6.84 1.05 4.98
CA ASN A 155 7.74 0.49 3.98
C ASN A 155 9.16 0.33 4.57
N THR A 156 9.93 -0.67 4.14
CA THR A 156 11.22 -1.01 4.72
C THR A 156 12.20 -1.60 3.70
N PRO A 157 13.51 -1.28 3.77
CA PRO A 157 14.55 -1.98 3.03
C PRO A 157 15.00 -3.29 3.72
N ALA A 158 14.48 -3.61 4.91
CA ALA A 158 15.01 -4.71 5.73
C ALA A 158 14.48 -6.10 5.34
N LEU A 159 13.49 -6.16 4.44
CA LEU A 159 12.97 -7.37 3.80
C LEU A 159 12.57 -7.05 2.35
N LEU A 160 12.18 -8.07 1.58
CA LEU A 160 11.50 -7.89 0.29
C LEU A 160 10.09 -8.44 0.37
N ILE A 161 9.15 -7.71 -0.22
CA ILE A 161 7.77 -8.16 -0.39
C ILE A 161 7.53 -8.40 -1.88
N SER A 162 7.21 -9.64 -2.27
CA SER A 162 6.88 -9.97 -3.67
C SER A 162 5.38 -9.85 -3.93
N GLN A 163 4.99 -9.31 -5.08
CA GLN A 163 3.59 -9.29 -5.52
C GLN A 163 3.10 -10.70 -5.81
N GLY A 164 1.98 -11.09 -5.22
CA GLY A 164 1.38 -12.40 -5.35
C GLY A 164 1.48 -13.25 -4.08
N SER A 165 1.34 -14.57 -4.25
CA SER A 165 1.33 -15.56 -3.17
C SER A 165 2.50 -16.54 -3.33
N SER A 166 2.31 -17.83 -3.05
CA SER A 166 3.36 -18.86 -3.20
C SER A 166 4.07 -18.78 -4.56
N PHE A 167 5.38 -19.03 -4.54
CA PHE A 167 6.28 -18.98 -5.70
C PHE A 167 6.58 -17.58 -6.27
N SER A 168 5.89 -16.52 -5.83
CA SER A 168 6.21 -15.14 -6.25
C SER A 168 7.58 -14.65 -5.76
N ASP A 169 8.14 -15.31 -4.75
CA ASP A 169 9.46 -15.06 -4.18
C ASP A 169 10.61 -15.63 -5.02
N GLN A 170 10.36 -16.62 -5.88
CA GLN A 170 11.40 -17.33 -6.66
C GLN A 170 12.22 -16.41 -7.58
N PRO A 171 11.62 -15.50 -8.37
CA PRO A 171 12.40 -14.58 -9.21
C PRO A 171 13.36 -13.70 -8.40
N PHE A 172 12.98 -13.32 -7.18
CA PHE A 172 13.82 -12.52 -6.29
C PHE A 172 14.96 -13.35 -5.70
N LEU A 173 14.69 -14.58 -5.27
CA LEU A 173 15.73 -15.51 -4.81
C LEU A 173 16.78 -15.73 -5.90
N GLU A 174 16.35 -16.04 -7.13
CA GLU A 174 17.25 -16.21 -8.27
C GLU A 174 18.11 -14.97 -8.53
N ALA A 175 17.49 -13.79 -8.53
CA ALA A 175 18.19 -12.54 -8.78
C ALA A 175 19.21 -12.22 -7.69
N LEU A 176 18.86 -12.40 -6.42
CA LEU A 176 19.75 -12.12 -5.29
C LEU A 176 20.91 -13.11 -5.21
N PHE A 177 20.68 -14.40 -5.45
CA PHE A 177 21.77 -15.38 -5.50
C PHE A 177 22.70 -15.11 -6.68
N ALA A 178 22.16 -14.86 -7.88
CA ALA A 178 22.97 -14.50 -9.05
C ALA A 178 23.82 -13.24 -8.79
N THR A 179 23.22 -12.20 -8.21
CA THR A 179 23.91 -10.93 -7.90
C THR A 179 25.00 -11.14 -6.85
N THR A 180 24.71 -11.92 -5.81
CA THR A 180 25.69 -12.24 -4.77
C THR A 180 26.87 -13.01 -5.36
N ALA A 181 26.61 -13.94 -6.27
CA ALA A 181 27.63 -14.73 -6.94
C ALA A 181 28.54 -13.93 -7.87
N ALA A 182 28.03 -12.79 -8.37
CA ALA A 182 28.74 -11.95 -9.34
C ALA A 182 29.77 -11.01 -8.69
N PHE A 183 29.67 -10.72 -7.40
CA PHE A 183 30.64 -9.84 -6.74
C PHE A 183 32.08 -10.37 -6.88
N ARG A 184 33.00 -9.45 -7.14
CA ARG A 184 34.44 -9.73 -7.10
C ARG A 184 34.88 -10.15 -5.70
N PRO A 185 35.89 -11.04 -5.57
CA PRO A 185 36.36 -11.52 -4.25
C PRO A 185 36.70 -10.39 -3.27
N GLU A 186 37.40 -9.35 -3.73
CA GLU A 186 37.79 -8.22 -2.88
C GLU A 186 36.58 -7.39 -2.40
N THR A 187 35.58 -7.19 -3.26
CA THR A 187 34.36 -6.45 -2.93
C THR A 187 33.49 -7.26 -1.97
N ARG A 188 33.29 -8.55 -2.26
CA ARG A 188 32.49 -9.43 -1.42
C ARG A 188 33.07 -9.58 -0.03
N ARG A 189 34.39 -9.68 0.11
CA ARG A 189 35.06 -9.70 1.42
C ARG A 189 34.69 -8.47 2.25
N VAL A 190 34.78 -7.27 1.68
CA VAL A 190 34.41 -6.02 2.37
C VAL A 190 32.91 -6.00 2.72
N LEU A 191 32.04 -6.45 1.82
CA LEU A 191 30.60 -6.55 2.09
C LEU A 191 30.28 -7.49 3.28
N LEU A 192 31.01 -8.58 3.42
CA LEU A 192 30.81 -9.54 4.51
C LEU A 192 31.41 -9.06 5.83
N GLU A 193 32.65 -8.57 5.81
CA GLU A 193 33.37 -8.03 6.98
C GLU A 193 32.60 -6.88 7.64
N HIS A 194 32.02 -5.99 6.83
CA HIS A 194 31.30 -4.80 7.32
C HIS A 194 29.78 -4.95 7.36
N LYS A 195 29.25 -6.16 7.11
CA LYS A 195 27.80 -6.45 7.12
C LYS A 195 26.97 -5.56 6.16
N LEU A 196 27.49 -5.37 4.94
CA LEU A 196 26.91 -4.52 3.90
C LEU A 196 26.29 -5.28 2.72
N LEU A 197 26.27 -6.63 2.74
CA LEU A 197 25.73 -7.43 1.65
C LEU A 197 24.24 -7.15 1.44
N ALA A 198 23.41 -7.28 2.48
CA ALA A 198 21.96 -7.05 2.35
C ALA A 198 21.64 -5.58 1.96
N PRO A 199 22.28 -4.55 2.55
CA PRO A 199 22.14 -3.18 2.07
C PRO A 199 22.49 -2.97 0.59
N THR A 200 23.58 -3.57 0.14
CA THR A 200 24.04 -3.44 -1.24
C THR A 200 23.14 -4.18 -2.22
N LEU A 201 22.67 -5.38 -1.87
CA LEU A 201 21.70 -6.12 -2.67
C LEU A 201 20.39 -5.35 -2.84
N GLN A 202 19.89 -4.73 -1.76
CA GLN A 202 18.72 -3.85 -1.84
C GLN A 202 18.97 -2.64 -2.76
N ALA A 203 20.14 -2.01 -2.67
CA ALA A 203 20.49 -0.88 -3.53
C ALA A 203 20.51 -1.29 -5.02
N ILE A 204 21.15 -2.42 -5.34
CA ILE A 204 21.26 -2.97 -6.70
C ILE A 204 19.88 -3.35 -7.25
N LEU A 205 19.08 -4.13 -6.50
CA LEU A 205 17.74 -4.55 -6.93
C LEU A 205 16.89 -3.34 -7.34
N ARG A 206 16.90 -2.30 -6.52
CA ARG A 206 16.12 -1.07 -6.73
C ARG A 206 16.64 -0.24 -7.91
N ARG A 207 17.96 -0.18 -8.11
CA ARG A 207 18.60 0.58 -9.21
C ARG A 207 18.45 -0.13 -10.56
N CYS A 208 18.43 -1.44 -10.55
CA CYS A 208 18.40 -2.27 -11.75
C CYS A 208 16.99 -2.63 -12.22
N GLY A 209 15.94 -2.31 -11.45
CA GLY A 209 14.57 -2.55 -11.89
C GLY A 209 14.28 -1.96 -13.27
N ARG A 210 13.57 -2.71 -14.13
CA ARG A 210 13.28 -2.34 -15.53
C ARG A 210 12.58 -0.97 -15.66
N MET A 211 11.79 -0.61 -14.66
CA MET A 211 11.09 0.68 -14.54
C MET A 211 12.00 1.86 -14.15
N VAL A 212 13.27 1.62 -13.81
CA VAL A 212 14.24 2.64 -13.38
C VAL A 212 15.23 2.91 -14.51
N ALA A 213 14.91 3.93 -15.31
CA ALA A 213 15.70 4.33 -16.47
C ALA A 213 16.76 5.38 -16.14
N SER A 214 16.61 6.11 -15.01
CA SER A 214 17.47 7.22 -14.64
C SER A 214 17.69 7.32 -13.12
N ASP A 215 18.68 8.12 -12.71
CA ASP A 215 18.93 8.47 -11.31
C ASP A 215 17.75 9.22 -10.68
N ALA A 216 17.02 10.00 -11.48
CA ALA A 216 15.80 10.66 -11.04
C ALA A 216 14.71 9.65 -10.69
N ASP A 217 14.54 8.58 -11.48
CA ASP A 217 13.58 7.51 -11.17
C ASP A 217 13.93 6.78 -9.86
N TYR A 218 15.23 6.63 -9.56
CA TYR A 218 15.69 6.05 -8.30
C TYR A 218 15.20 6.86 -7.09
N LEU A 219 15.10 8.19 -7.18
CA LEU A 219 14.63 9.04 -6.09
C LEU A 219 13.09 9.15 -6.01
N THR A 220 12.35 8.18 -6.55
CA THR A 220 10.88 8.15 -6.55
C THR A 220 10.32 6.81 -6.07
N GLY A 221 9.01 6.75 -5.82
CA GLY A 221 8.30 5.50 -5.52
C GLY A 221 8.44 4.40 -6.56
N LYS A 222 8.88 4.71 -7.80
CA LYS A 222 9.12 3.69 -8.83
C LYS A 222 10.18 2.67 -8.42
N ALA A 223 11.30 3.13 -7.87
CA ALA A 223 12.38 2.26 -7.38
C ALA A 223 12.13 1.76 -5.95
N HIS A 224 11.18 2.39 -5.25
CA HIS A 224 10.91 2.16 -3.84
C HIS A 224 9.48 1.73 -3.50
N PRO A 225 8.86 0.78 -4.24
CA PRO A 225 7.55 0.29 -3.87
C PRO A 225 7.64 -0.50 -2.55
N VAL A 226 6.52 -0.58 -1.83
CA VAL A 226 6.40 -1.48 -0.67
C VAL A 226 6.32 -2.94 -1.13
N VAL A 227 5.71 -3.21 -2.28
CA VAL A 227 5.62 -4.53 -2.93
C VAL A 227 6.29 -4.51 -4.30
N PHE A 228 7.23 -5.41 -4.52
CA PHE A 228 7.97 -5.56 -5.76
C PHE A 228 7.30 -6.56 -6.71
N ASP A 229 7.31 -6.24 -8.00
CA ASP A 229 6.85 -7.15 -9.04
C ASP A 229 8.04 -7.86 -9.67
N GLY A 230 8.00 -9.20 -9.66
CA GLY A 230 9.07 -10.04 -10.19
C GLY A 230 9.32 -9.82 -11.69
N THR A 231 8.32 -9.36 -12.46
CA THR A 231 8.48 -9.06 -13.88
C THR A 231 9.38 -7.85 -14.15
N GLN A 232 9.59 -7.00 -13.13
CA GLN A 232 10.43 -5.80 -13.23
C GLN A 232 11.91 -6.09 -12.93
N ILE A 233 12.28 -7.34 -12.62
CA ILE A 233 13.67 -7.72 -12.36
C ILE A 233 14.45 -7.74 -13.67
N ASP A 234 15.60 -7.06 -13.66
CA ASP A 234 16.62 -7.14 -14.70
C ASP A 234 17.87 -7.81 -14.11
N GLN A 235 17.86 -9.15 -14.11
CA GLN A 235 18.91 -9.94 -13.48
C GLN A 235 20.28 -9.72 -14.13
N GLU A 236 20.32 -9.53 -15.46
CA GLU A 236 21.58 -9.27 -16.16
C GLU A 236 22.19 -7.93 -15.73
N LYS A 237 21.38 -6.87 -15.67
CA LYS A 237 21.83 -5.56 -15.18
C LYS A 237 22.31 -5.64 -13.73
N MET A 238 21.67 -6.44 -12.88
CA MET A 238 22.07 -6.64 -11.48
C MET A 238 23.44 -7.34 -11.37
N VAL A 239 23.65 -8.45 -12.06
CA VAL A 239 24.93 -9.20 -11.96
C VAL A 239 26.10 -8.40 -12.53
N ARG A 240 25.88 -7.64 -13.62
CA ARG A 240 26.91 -6.74 -14.18
C ARG A 240 27.26 -5.63 -13.19
N MET A 241 26.27 -4.96 -12.61
CA MET A 241 26.49 -3.92 -11.60
C MET A 241 27.26 -4.46 -10.37
N ALA A 242 26.97 -5.69 -9.94
CA ALA A 242 27.69 -6.33 -8.83
C ALA A 242 29.13 -6.71 -9.20
N HIS A 243 29.36 -7.25 -10.40
CA HIS A 243 30.69 -7.61 -10.88
C HIS A 243 31.59 -6.37 -11.07
N ASP A 244 31.05 -5.31 -11.66
CA ASP A 244 31.76 -4.05 -11.89
C ASP A 244 32.07 -3.30 -10.57
N MET A 245 31.40 -3.62 -9.46
CA MET A 245 31.55 -2.92 -8.18
C MET A 245 32.92 -3.20 -7.54
N THR A 246 33.73 -2.16 -7.35
CA THR A 246 34.94 -2.18 -6.51
C THR A 246 34.58 -1.98 -5.02
N PRO A 247 35.49 -2.26 -4.08
CA PRO A 247 35.30 -1.89 -2.67
C PRO A 247 34.96 -0.41 -2.46
N ASP A 248 35.60 0.50 -3.21
CA ASP A 248 35.36 1.95 -3.12
C ASP A 248 34.02 2.39 -3.75
N ALA A 249 33.41 1.54 -4.56
CA ALA A 249 32.10 1.77 -5.19
C ALA A 249 30.93 1.20 -4.36
N ILE A 250 31.20 0.54 -3.22
CA ILE A 250 30.15 0.04 -2.32
C ILE A 250 29.30 1.24 -1.86
N PRO A 251 27.97 1.23 -2.09
CA PRO A 251 27.11 2.35 -1.73
C PRO A 251 27.14 2.64 -0.22
N PRO A 252 27.00 3.92 0.19
CA PRO A 252 26.86 4.26 1.60
C PRO A 252 25.51 3.77 2.15
N VAL A 253 25.43 3.59 3.48
CA VAL A 253 24.21 3.15 4.16
C VAL A 253 23.56 4.32 4.90
N ALA A 254 22.27 4.50 4.67
CA ALA A 254 21.44 5.45 5.40
C ALA A 254 21.04 4.89 6.76
N VAL A 255 21.24 5.69 7.80
CA VAL A 255 20.77 5.41 9.16
C VAL A 255 20.04 6.63 9.68
N VAL A 256 18.81 6.43 10.15
CA VAL A 256 17.94 7.47 10.70
C VAL A 256 17.67 7.25 12.18
N GLU A 257 17.62 8.33 12.94
CA GLU A 257 17.28 8.35 14.37
C GLU A 257 16.31 9.50 14.63
N VAL A 258 15.20 9.23 15.31
CA VAL A 258 14.27 10.28 15.74
C VAL A 258 14.83 10.95 16.99
N LEU A 259 15.09 12.25 16.91
CA LEU A 259 15.56 13.05 18.04
C LEU A 259 14.39 13.66 18.82
N GLU A 260 13.42 14.19 18.10
CA GLU A 260 12.22 14.82 18.65
C GLU A 260 11.04 14.54 17.72
N GLU A 261 9.84 14.41 18.26
CA GLU A 261 8.62 14.34 17.47
C GLU A 261 7.39 14.82 18.24
N THR A 262 6.33 15.17 17.52
CA THR A 262 5.04 15.53 18.12
C THR A 262 4.55 14.41 19.01
N ARG A 263 4.48 14.66 20.33
CA ARG A 263 3.98 13.70 21.30
C ARG A 263 2.46 13.60 21.20
N LEU A 264 1.96 12.39 20.98
CA LEU A 264 0.53 12.08 21.01
C LEU A 264 0.20 11.29 22.27
N GLU A 265 -0.90 11.67 22.92
CA GLU A 265 -1.38 11.07 24.16
C GLU A 265 -2.74 10.41 23.92
N ASN A 266 -2.86 9.16 24.37
CA ASN A 266 -4.13 8.43 24.29
C ASN A 266 -5.14 9.09 25.22
N GLY A 267 -6.37 9.28 24.74
CA GLY A 267 -7.44 9.99 25.41
C GLY A 267 -7.47 11.51 25.17
N VAL A 268 -6.39 12.08 24.63
CA VAL A 268 -6.29 13.51 24.30
C VAL A 268 -6.24 13.72 22.79
N HIS A 269 -5.27 13.07 22.15
CA HIS A 269 -4.98 13.28 20.74
C HIS A 269 -5.53 12.17 19.85
N PHE A 270 -5.55 10.94 20.37
CA PHE A 270 -6.09 9.76 19.72
C PHE A 270 -6.75 8.87 20.78
N PHE A 271 -7.53 7.87 20.37
CA PHE A 271 -8.36 7.09 21.29
C PHE A 271 -8.16 5.60 21.10
N GLU A 272 -7.69 4.89 22.10
CA GLU A 272 -7.56 3.43 22.12
C GLU A 272 -7.81 2.90 23.53
N PRO A 273 -8.18 1.62 23.70
CA PRO A 273 -8.43 1.06 25.02
C PRO A 273 -7.17 1.12 25.88
N ALA A 274 -7.34 1.40 27.17
CA ALA A 274 -6.26 1.44 28.14
C ALA A 274 -5.84 0.01 28.57
N THR A 275 -5.47 -0.85 27.62
CA THR A 275 -5.09 -2.25 27.85
C THR A 275 -3.59 -2.49 27.67
N ALA A 276 -3.08 -3.63 28.15
CA ALA A 276 -1.69 -4.05 27.93
C ALA A 276 -1.35 -4.28 26.44
N GLN A 277 -2.36 -4.48 25.59
CA GLN A 277 -2.25 -4.52 24.13
C GLN A 277 -2.51 -3.13 23.54
N ALA A 278 -2.05 -2.07 24.20
CA ALA A 278 -2.16 -0.71 23.68
C ALA A 278 -1.64 -0.70 22.24
N MET A 279 -2.46 -0.24 21.30
CA MET A 279 -2.06 -0.07 19.91
C MET A 279 -1.31 1.25 19.82
N PRO A 280 0.04 1.28 19.81
CA PRO A 280 0.79 2.54 19.88
C PRO A 280 0.77 3.23 18.52
N TRP A 281 0.82 4.56 18.50
CA TRP A 281 0.92 5.30 17.23
C TRP A 281 2.33 5.18 16.64
N GLN A 282 3.33 4.85 17.46
CA GLN A 282 4.68 4.49 17.01
C GLN A 282 4.77 2.97 16.82
N ILE A 283 4.72 2.51 15.58
CA ILE A 283 4.81 1.07 15.26
C ILE A 283 6.26 0.62 14.99
N SER A 284 7.14 1.54 14.57
CA SER A 284 8.58 1.25 14.42
C SER A 284 9.43 2.52 14.58
N SER A 285 10.54 2.42 15.29
CA SER A 285 11.60 3.45 15.34
C SER A 285 12.96 2.80 15.06
N SER A 286 13.03 1.93 14.06
CA SER A 286 14.27 1.23 13.72
C SER A 286 15.21 2.12 12.89
N PRO A 287 16.52 1.83 12.86
CA PRO A 287 17.52 2.66 12.18
C PRO A 287 17.33 2.82 10.67
N VAL A 288 16.50 1.98 10.03
CA VAL A 288 16.23 2.01 8.58
C VAL A 288 14.74 2.08 8.25
N SER A 289 13.86 2.05 9.26
CA SER A 289 12.41 2.06 9.07
C SER A 289 11.70 2.67 10.27
N ILE A 290 11.24 3.91 10.10
CA ILE A 290 10.40 4.62 11.07
C ILE A 290 8.95 4.52 10.58
N GLY A 291 8.03 4.05 11.43
CA GLY A 291 6.62 3.89 11.10
C GLY A 291 5.72 4.55 12.15
N ARG A 292 4.76 5.36 11.69
CA ARG A 292 3.78 6.07 12.52
C ARG A 292 2.36 5.85 12.00
N VAL A 293 1.42 5.50 12.86
CA VAL A 293 -0.02 5.60 12.58
C VAL A 293 -0.45 7.06 12.80
N PHE A 294 -0.82 7.74 11.73
CA PHE A 294 -1.25 9.14 11.74
C PHE A 294 -2.73 9.23 12.14
N ARG A 295 -2.99 9.38 13.45
CA ARG A 295 -4.34 9.40 14.04
C ARG A 295 -4.56 10.49 15.10
N GLY A 296 -3.59 11.38 15.27
CA GLY A 296 -3.68 12.47 16.25
C GLY A 296 -4.56 13.62 15.73
N ASN A 297 -5.32 14.26 16.62
CA ASN A 297 -6.07 15.49 16.34
C ASN A 297 -5.20 16.77 16.18
N VAL A 298 -3.90 16.59 15.97
CA VAL A 298 -2.96 17.68 15.70
C VAL A 298 -3.03 18.08 14.23
N SER A 299 -2.80 19.37 13.93
CA SER A 299 -2.82 19.85 12.55
C SER A 299 -1.69 19.29 11.69
N GLN A 300 -0.53 19.05 12.29
CA GLN A 300 0.64 18.44 11.66
C GLN A 300 1.41 17.59 12.66
N HIS A 301 2.00 16.50 12.18
CA HIS A 301 3.01 15.74 12.91
C HIS A 301 4.39 16.26 12.53
N GLY A 302 5.12 16.80 13.51
CA GLY A 302 6.50 17.24 13.35
C GLY A 302 7.48 16.18 13.85
N MET A 303 8.61 16.03 13.16
CA MET A 303 9.68 15.10 13.51
C MET A 303 11.03 15.74 13.20
N VAL A 304 11.98 15.64 14.11
CA VAL A 304 13.39 15.97 13.88
C VAL A 304 14.16 14.67 13.82
N VAL A 305 14.82 14.43 12.69
CA VAL A 305 15.59 13.19 12.46
C VAL A 305 17.07 13.49 12.27
N SER A 306 17.92 12.65 12.84
CA SER A 306 19.35 12.63 12.63
C SER A 306 19.73 11.55 11.61
N VAL A 307 20.68 11.90 10.75
CA VAL A 307 21.35 10.99 9.80
C VAL A 307 22.85 10.86 10.09
N ALA A 308 23.31 11.34 11.26
CA ALA A 308 24.72 11.38 11.65
C ALA A 308 25.40 9.99 11.68
N LYS A 309 24.62 8.92 11.84
CA LYS A 309 25.10 7.53 11.87
C LYS A 309 25.17 6.88 10.48
N SER A 310 24.76 7.60 9.43
CA SER A 310 24.93 7.14 8.05
C SER A 310 26.41 7.05 7.72
N SER A 311 26.83 5.98 7.04
CA SER A 311 28.25 5.65 6.91
C SER A 311 28.59 5.02 5.57
N SER A 312 29.88 4.95 5.28
CA SER A 312 30.42 4.22 4.13
C SER A 312 31.74 3.57 4.50
N VAL A 313 32.03 2.43 3.88
CA VAL A 313 33.37 1.81 3.90
C VAL A 313 34.34 2.51 2.94
N ALA A 314 33.82 3.20 1.93
CA ALA A 314 34.63 4.02 1.04
C ALA A 314 35.09 5.28 1.81
N LYS A 315 36.33 5.71 1.59
CA LYS A 315 36.90 6.95 2.17
C LYS A 315 36.38 8.20 1.44
N ARG A 316 35.06 8.29 1.25
CA ARG A 316 34.36 9.39 0.55
C ARG A 316 33.40 10.09 1.51
N LYS A 317 33.12 11.37 1.22
CA LYS A 317 32.15 12.14 2.01
C LYS A 317 30.75 11.56 1.81
N VAL A 318 30.05 11.29 2.91
CA VAL A 318 28.65 10.87 2.89
C VAL A 318 27.76 12.11 2.92
N GLY A 319 26.99 12.32 1.85
CA GLY A 319 25.88 13.24 1.79
C GLY A 319 24.54 12.52 2.04
N VAL A 320 23.46 13.29 2.15
CA VAL A 320 22.11 12.76 2.31
C VAL A 320 21.13 13.50 1.40
N ARG A 321 20.17 12.75 0.85
CA ARG A 321 19.04 13.27 0.06
C ARG A 321 17.74 12.72 0.62
N TYR A 322 16.72 13.57 0.69
CA TYR A 322 15.36 13.17 1.05
C TYR A 322 14.44 13.23 -0.18
N ALA A 323 13.50 12.30 -0.29
CA ALA A 323 12.47 12.30 -1.33
C ALA A 323 11.15 11.72 -0.82
N VAL A 324 10.02 12.28 -1.26
CA VAL A 324 8.70 11.67 -1.05
C VAL A 324 8.52 10.57 -2.08
N LEU A 325 8.39 9.32 -1.62
CA LEU A 325 8.29 8.12 -2.43
C LEU A 325 6.83 7.73 -2.68
N GLN A 326 5.97 7.96 -1.70
CA GLN A 326 4.54 7.69 -1.74
C GLN A 326 3.80 8.79 -0.99
N GLY A 327 2.58 9.11 -1.42
CA GLY A 327 1.75 10.17 -0.84
C GLY A 327 1.92 11.52 -1.53
N ASP A 328 1.14 12.51 -1.10
CA ASP A 328 1.05 13.80 -1.77
C ASP A 328 2.08 14.78 -1.18
N PRO A 329 3.08 15.21 -1.97
CA PRO A 329 4.16 16.06 -1.47
C PRO A 329 3.69 17.42 -0.96
N ARG A 330 2.47 17.87 -1.31
CA ARG A 330 1.88 19.12 -0.78
C ARG A 330 1.62 19.07 0.73
N PHE A 331 1.55 17.87 1.31
CA PHE A 331 1.33 17.65 2.74
C PHE A 331 2.62 17.29 3.50
N VAL A 332 3.78 17.39 2.85
CA VAL A 332 5.09 17.06 3.43
C VAL A 332 6.03 18.26 3.31
N SER A 333 6.58 18.72 4.43
CA SER A 333 7.70 19.66 4.47
C SER A 333 8.95 18.96 4.98
N ILE A 334 10.08 19.16 4.30
CA ILE A 334 11.39 18.64 4.70
C ILE A 334 12.38 19.79 4.66
N GLU A 335 12.86 20.19 5.84
CA GLU A 335 13.80 21.29 6.05
C GLU A 335 15.13 20.73 6.56
N GLN A 336 16.21 20.90 5.79
CA GLN A 336 17.55 20.50 6.17
C GLN A 336 18.54 21.63 5.85
N GLN A 337 19.34 22.03 6.84
CA GLN A 337 20.44 22.97 6.57
C GLN A 337 21.52 22.26 5.73
N PRO A 338 22.10 22.90 4.70
CA PRO A 338 23.16 22.30 3.89
C PRO A 338 24.30 21.74 4.74
N GLY A 339 24.60 20.45 4.58
CA GLY A 339 25.66 19.76 5.32
C GLY A 339 25.33 19.38 6.76
N ALA A 340 24.17 19.78 7.31
CA ALA A 340 23.76 19.38 8.64
C ALA A 340 23.26 17.93 8.65
N PRO A 341 23.63 17.13 9.65
CA PRO A 341 23.16 15.74 9.78
C PRO A 341 21.75 15.65 10.37
N VAL A 342 20.97 16.73 10.38
CA VAL A 342 19.65 16.81 11.00
C VAL A 342 18.67 17.46 10.03
N ALA A 343 17.48 16.86 9.90
CA ALA A 343 16.38 17.41 9.13
C ALA A 343 15.11 17.50 9.97
N ARG A 344 14.30 18.53 9.73
CA ARG A 344 12.96 18.67 10.29
C ARG A 344 11.94 18.28 9.23
N ILE A 345 11.09 17.32 9.57
CA ILE A 345 10.02 16.80 8.74
C ILE A 345 8.69 17.22 9.36
N ARG A 346 7.75 17.71 8.55
CA ARG A 346 6.37 17.95 8.97
C ARG A 346 5.42 17.27 8.00
N VAL A 347 4.46 16.54 8.54
CA VAL A 347 3.46 15.81 7.76
C VAL A 347 2.07 16.21 8.21
N ARG A 348 1.17 16.45 7.25
CA ARG A 348 -0.26 16.63 7.48
C ARG A 348 -1.01 15.38 7.01
N TRP A 349 -2.16 15.09 7.62
CA TRP A 349 -3.05 14.05 7.12
C TRP A 349 -3.43 14.35 5.66
N HIS A 350 -3.42 13.33 4.79
CA HIS A 350 -3.87 13.45 3.41
C HIS A 350 -4.87 12.35 3.06
N PRO A 351 -5.81 12.60 2.13
CA PRO A 351 -6.72 11.58 1.63
C PRO A 351 -5.95 10.52 0.83
N PRO A 352 -6.44 9.27 0.74
CA PRO A 352 -5.72 8.21 0.05
C PRO A 352 -5.35 8.57 -1.38
N MET A 353 -4.22 8.03 -1.85
CA MET A 353 -3.75 8.17 -3.21
C MET A 353 -3.71 6.83 -3.91
N THR A 354 -4.03 6.86 -5.21
CA THR A 354 -3.89 5.69 -6.07
C THR A 354 -2.50 5.68 -6.69
N GLY A 355 -1.73 4.63 -6.44
CA GLY A 355 -0.41 4.43 -7.06
C GLY A 355 -0.50 4.01 -8.53
N ALA A 356 0.65 3.89 -9.19
CA ALA A 356 0.73 3.57 -10.62
C ALA A 356 0.07 2.23 -11.02
N ARG A 357 -0.06 1.28 -10.08
CA ARG A 357 -0.73 -0.01 -10.27
C ARG A 357 -2.24 0.01 -9.99
N GLY A 358 -2.84 1.18 -9.76
CA GLY A 358 -4.25 1.30 -9.41
C GLY A 358 -4.58 0.96 -7.95
N ILE A 359 -3.58 0.67 -7.13
CA ILE A 359 -3.76 0.34 -5.71
C ILE A 359 -3.87 1.62 -4.89
N ARG A 360 -4.94 1.71 -4.11
CA ARG A 360 -5.19 2.83 -3.21
C ARG A 360 -4.39 2.63 -1.91
N SER A 361 -3.60 3.64 -1.58
CA SER A 361 -2.73 3.65 -0.41
C SER A 361 -3.05 4.85 0.48
N HIS A 362 -2.97 4.60 1.79
CA HIS A 362 -3.20 5.58 2.84
C HIS A 362 -1.87 5.90 3.57
N ARG A 363 -0.76 5.95 2.83
CA ARG A 363 0.57 6.12 3.41
C ARG A 363 1.35 7.24 2.74
N ILE A 364 2.12 7.98 3.54
CA ILE A 364 3.27 8.76 3.06
C ILE A 364 4.52 7.95 3.34
N ASP A 365 5.36 7.76 2.33
CA ASP A 365 6.72 7.23 2.50
C ASP A 365 7.73 8.30 2.11
N ILE A 366 8.69 8.59 3.00
CA ILE A 366 9.81 9.49 2.76
C ILE A 366 11.09 8.65 2.76
N GLY A 367 11.79 8.63 1.63
CA GLY A 367 13.10 7.98 1.49
C GLY A 367 14.21 8.92 1.96
N VAL A 368 15.11 8.38 2.78
CA VAL A 368 16.35 9.03 3.24
C VAL A 368 17.52 8.27 2.64
N PHE A 369 18.20 8.89 1.70
CA PHE A 369 19.25 8.28 0.90
C PHE A 369 20.61 8.79 1.34
N ALA A 370 21.48 7.90 1.82
CA ALA A 370 22.90 8.19 1.91
C ALA A 370 23.50 8.19 0.50
N THR A 371 24.43 9.11 0.25
CA THR A 371 25.05 9.25 -1.07
C THR A 371 26.52 9.61 -1.00
N HIS A 372 27.32 9.10 -1.94
CA HIS A 372 28.65 9.66 -2.21
C HIS A 372 28.51 10.81 -3.18
N ASP A 373 28.91 12.00 -2.74
CA ASP A 373 29.01 13.21 -3.57
C ASP A 373 27.74 13.54 -4.41
N GLY A 374 26.57 13.03 -4.01
CA GLY A 374 25.29 13.26 -4.70
C GLY A 374 25.04 12.39 -5.95
N THR A 375 25.88 11.39 -6.24
CA THR A 375 25.82 10.63 -7.50
C THR A 375 25.62 9.12 -7.29
N THR A 376 26.26 8.53 -6.28
CA THR A 376 26.03 7.12 -5.92
C THR A 376 25.11 7.08 -4.71
N TYR A 377 23.96 6.40 -4.83
CA TYR A 377 22.95 6.31 -3.76
C TYR A 377 22.89 4.87 -3.24
N GLY A 378 22.84 4.72 -1.92
CA GLY A 378 22.51 3.45 -1.28
C GLY A 378 21.01 3.20 -1.20
N ALA A 379 20.63 2.04 -0.66
CA ALA A 379 19.24 1.77 -0.31
C ALA A 379 18.76 2.80 0.74
N PRO A 380 17.53 3.34 0.60
CA PRO A 380 17.05 4.34 1.53
C PRO A 380 16.67 3.72 2.87
N ALA A 381 16.91 4.47 3.95
CA ALA A 381 16.06 4.34 5.13
C ALA A 381 14.69 4.99 4.83
N ILE A 382 13.60 4.45 5.37
CA ILE A 382 12.25 4.92 5.04
C ILE A 382 11.52 5.39 6.30
N ILE A 383 10.85 6.54 6.17
CA ILE A 383 9.97 7.11 7.19
C ILE A 383 8.54 7.07 6.65
N SER A 384 7.68 6.30 7.29
CA SER A 384 6.30 6.06 6.88
C SER A 384 5.29 6.64 7.86
N PHE A 385 4.27 7.32 7.31
CA PHE A 385 3.09 7.77 8.04
C PHE A 385 1.85 7.12 7.44
N TYR A 386 1.18 6.24 8.20
CA TYR A 386 -0.02 5.53 7.77
C TYR A 386 -1.28 6.17 8.32
N MET A 387 -2.11 6.72 7.45
CA MET A 387 -3.45 7.21 7.75
C MET A 387 -4.40 6.01 7.81
N LEU A 388 -5.20 5.92 8.87
CA LEU A 388 -6.17 4.82 8.98
C LEU A 388 -7.27 5.00 7.91
N PRO A 389 -7.58 3.99 7.07
CA PRO A 389 -8.58 4.13 6.00
C PRO A 389 -9.98 4.52 6.46
N ASN A 390 -10.35 4.11 7.67
CA ASN A 390 -11.62 4.43 8.31
C ASN A 390 -11.62 5.79 9.02
N GLU A 391 -10.50 6.51 9.06
CA GLU A 391 -10.40 7.84 9.67
C GLU A 391 -10.26 8.92 8.59
N MET A 392 -10.94 10.05 8.75
CA MET A 392 -10.78 11.21 7.86
C MET A 392 -10.74 12.51 8.65
N HIS A 393 -9.73 13.33 8.37
CA HIS A 393 -9.48 14.59 9.05
C HIS A 393 -9.85 15.75 8.12
N PHE A 394 -10.64 16.67 8.64
CA PHE A 394 -11.04 17.89 7.95
C PHE A 394 -10.38 19.10 8.62
N TYR A 395 -10.08 20.11 7.81
CA TYR A 395 -9.35 21.29 8.25
C TYR A 395 -10.16 22.55 7.94
N ASP A 396 -10.07 23.54 8.82
CA ASP A 396 -10.64 24.88 8.58
C ASP A 396 -9.73 25.73 7.67
N ALA A 397 -10.15 26.97 7.40
CA ALA A 397 -9.43 27.90 6.54
C ALA A 397 -8.04 28.27 7.10
N GLU A 398 -7.86 28.20 8.42
CA GLU A 398 -6.60 28.45 9.13
C GLU A 398 -5.68 27.21 9.14
N GLY A 399 -6.15 26.07 8.63
CA GLY A 399 -5.39 24.82 8.58
C GLY A 399 -5.34 24.06 9.90
N ARG A 400 -6.27 24.33 10.81
CA ARG A 400 -6.48 23.57 12.06
C ARG A 400 -7.46 22.44 11.80
N VAL A 401 -7.38 21.36 12.58
CA VAL A 401 -8.32 20.24 12.47
C VAL A 401 -9.70 20.74 12.89
N SER A 402 -10.68 20.75 12.00
CA SER A 402 -12.05 21.15 12.32
C SER A 402 -12.90 19.97 12.76
N GLU A 403 -12.67 18.79 12.18
CA GLU A 403 -13.51 17.62 12.38
C GLU A 403 -12.73 16.33 12.08
N ILE A 404 -13.00 15.26 12.82
CA ILE A 404 -12.48 13.92 12.56
C ILE A 404 -13.62 12.90 12.54
N HIS A 405 -13.72 12.14 11.46
CA HIS A 405 -14.64 11.00 11.36
C HIS A 405 -13.84 9.73 11.57
N TYR A 406 -14.29 8.84 12.47
CA TYR A 406 -13.58 7.60 12.78
C TYR A 406 -14.20 6.33 12.14
N GLN A 407 -15.25 6.53 11.35
CA GLN A 407 -15.93 5.50 10.55
C GLN A 407 -16.25 6.04 9.15
N THR A 408 -15.24 6.55 8.47
CA THR A 408 -15.35 6.94 7.07
C THR A 408 -15.74 5.72 6.22
N PHE A 409 -16.66 5.92 5.29
CA PHE A 409 -17.14 4.88 4.38
C PHE A 409 -16.01 4.34 3.48
N ASN A 410 -16.15 3.11 2.99
CA ASN A 410 -15.27 2.58 1.95
C ASN A 410 -15.41 3.43 0.65
N PRO A 411 -14.37 4.15 0.18
CA PRO A 411 -14.50 5.06 -0.96
C PRO A 411 -14.45 4.39 -2.34
N GLU A 412 -14.46 3.06 -2.43
CA GLU A 412 -14.52 2.36 -3.71
C GLU A 412 -15.88 2.47 -4.39
N SER A 413 -15.89 2.84 -5.67
CA SER A 413 -17.11 2.91 -6.48
C SER A 413 -17.75 1.53 -6.72
N GLY A 414 -16.96 0.46 -6.64
CA GLY A 414 -17.33 -0.89 -7.04
C GLY A 414 -17.28 -1.13 -8.55
N LEU A 415 -16.66 -0.21 -9.31
CA LEU A 415 -16.35 -0.46 -10.72
C LEU A 415 -15.39 -1.65 -10.86
N PRO A 416 -15.49 -2.45 -11.94
CA PRO A 416 -14.60 -3.59 -12.11
C PRO A 416 -13.14 -3.18 -12.25
N HIS A 417 -12.25 -3.83 -11.51
CA HIS A 417 -10.80 -3.61 -11.61
C HIS A 417 -10.23 -4.17 -12.92
N ASP A 418 -10.68 -5.35 -13.35
CA ASP A 418 -10.31 -5.94 -14.63
C ASP A 418 -11.07 -5.25 -15.77
N ALA A 419 -10.34 -4.74 -16.76
CA ALA A 419 -10.89 -4.13 -17.96
C ALA A 419 -11.62 -5.15 -18.87
N ARG A 420 -11.36 -6.44 -18.69
CA ARG A 420 -12.03 -7.55 -19.39
C ARG A 420 -13.31 -8.02 -18.69
N ASP A 421 -13.69 -7.43 -17.57
CA ASP A 421 -14.92 -7.79 -16.86
C ASP A 421 -16.17 -7.38 -17.65
N LEU A 422 -17.09 -8.34 -17.87
CA LEU A 422 -18.33 -8.13 -18.63
C LEU A 422 -19.30 -7.13 -17.98
N ARG A 423 -19.14 -6.78 -16.70
CA ARG A 423 -19.87 -5.69 -16.07
C ARG A 423 -19.62 -4.36 -16.76
N TRP A 424 -18.45 -4.16 -17.38
CA TRP A 424 -18.21 -2.96 -18.20
C TRP A 424 -19.19 -2.87 -19.36
N ALA A 425 -19.49 -3.97 -20.06
CA ALA A 425 -20.50 -3.96 -21.13
C ALA A 425 -21.89 -3.57 -20.60
N ARG A 426 -22.28 -4.09 -19.43
CA ARG A 426 -23.55 -3.70 -18.76
C ARG A 426 -23.59 -2.23 -18.39
N ILE A 427 -22.48 -1.68 -17.89
CA ILE A 427 -22.38 -0.26 -17.54
C ILE A 427 -22.51 0.62 -18.79
N LEU A 428 -21.81 0.26 -19.89
CA LEU A 428 -21.90 1.00 -21.16
C LEU A 428 -23.34 1.00 -21.69
N HIS A 429 -24.04 -0.14 -21.61
CA HIS A 429 -25.46 -0.21 -21.92
C HIS A 429 -26.28 0.75 -21.04
N PHE A 430 -26.18 0.58 -19.73
CA PHE A 430 -26.98 1.30 -18.73
C PHE A 430 -26.91 2.82 -18.88
N ILE A 431 -25.71 3.37 -19.09
CA ILE A 431 -25.55 4.83 -19.21
C ILE A 431 -25.94 5.38 -20.58
N SER A 432 -26.19 4.53 -21.59
CA SER A 432 -26.41 4.93 -22.98
C SER A 432 -27.83 4.73 -23.50
N THR A 433 -28.62 3.81 -22.94
CA THR A 433 -29.93 3.42 -23.48
C THR A 433 -31.13 4.09 -22.82
N GLY A 434 -30.93 4.87 -21.76
CA GLY A 434 -32.02 5.51 -21.02
C GLY A 434 -32.77 4.55 -20.08
N ASP A 435 -32.25 3.34 -19.89
CA ASP A 435 -32.77 2.33 -18.95
C ASP A 435 -32.42 2.66 -17.49
N ALA A 436 -31.66 3.74 -17.25
CA ALA A 436 -31.35 4.20 -15.92
C ALA A 436 -32.64 4.62 -15.18
N PRO A 437 -32.75 4.33 -13.87
CA PRO A 437 -33.85 4.86 -13.06
C PRO A 437 -34.00 6.37 -13.24
N ALA A 438 -35.25 6.87 -13.29
CA ALA A 438 -35.55 8.28 -13.54
C ALA A 438 -34.79 9.24 -12.60
N VAL A 439 -34.50 8.80 -11.36
CA VAL A 439 -33.69 9.54 -10.38
C VAL A 439 -32.26 9.86 -10.84
N LEU A 440 -31.67 9.08 -11.75
CA LEU A 440 -30.30 9.25 -12.26
C LEU A 440 -30.24 10.14 -13.51
N GLU A 441 -31.28 10.14 -14.34
CA GLU A 441 -31.25 10.80 -15.65
C GLU A 441 -30.91 12.29 -15.61
N PRO A 442 -31.45 13.13 -14.69
CA PRO A 442 -31.05 14.53 -14.60
C PRO A 442 -29.55 14.71 -14.37
N LEU A 443 -28.93 13.86 -13.55
CA LEU A 443 -27.50 13.92 -13.23
C LEU A 443 -26.65 13.42 -14.41
N PHE A 444 -27.07 12.33 -15.06
CA PHE A 444 -26.38 11.83 -16.25
C PHE A 444 -26.48 12.81 -17.43
N ALA A 445 -27.64 13.42 -17.67
CA ALA A 445 -27.82 14.44 -18.70
C ALA A 445 -26.97 15.70 -18.46
N SER A 446 -26.69 16.03 -17.20
CA SER A 446 -25.80 17.16 -16.86
C SER A 446 -24.31 16.88 -17.08
N THR A 447 -23.90 15.61 -17.16
CA THR A 447 -22.49 15.20 -17.19
C THR A 447 -22.04 14.53 -18.50
N ILE A 448 -22.97 13.85 -19.16
CA ILE A 448 -22.75 13.10 -20.41
C ILE A 448 -23.49 13.84 -21.52
N THR A 449 -22.75 14.35 -22.49
CA THR A 449 -23.35 15.03 -23.66
C THR A 449 -24.12 14.02 -24.52
N PRO A 450 -25.12 14.48 -25.32
CA PRO A 450 -25.81 13.59 -26.26
C PRO A 450 -24.87 12.86 -27.23
N ALA A 451 -23.80 13.54 -27.70
CA ALA A 451 -22.81 12.95 -28.60
C ALA A 451 -22.00 11.84 -27.90
N GLU A 452 -21.57 12.05 -26.66
CA GLU A 452 -20.87 11.03 -25.87
C GLU A 452 -21.80 9.84 -25.56
N ARG A 453 -23.06 10.11 -25.20
CA ARG A 453 -24.04 9.05 -24.94
C ARG A 453 -24.25 8.18 -26.17
N GLU A 454 -24.35 8.78 -27.35
CA GLU A 454 -24.45 8.10 -28.64
C GLU A 454 -23.16 7.31 -28.99
N ALA A 455 -21.98 7.87 -28.74
CA ALA A 455 -20.71 7.19 -28.97
C ALA A 455 -20.56 5.95 -28.06
N VAL A 456 -20.91 6.06 -26.77
CA VAL A 456 -20.95 4.94 -25.84
C VAL A 456 -21.95 3.88 -26.30
N ARG A 457 -23.13 4.29 -26.77
CA ARG A 457 -24.18 3.39 -27.28
C ARG A 457 -23.67 2.54 -28.44
N ARG A 458 -22.99 3.16 -29.41
CA ARG A 458 -22.39 2.46 -30.57
C ARG A 458 -21.30 1.49 -30.13
N LEU A 459 -20.44 1.91 -29.21
CA LEU A 459 -19.41 1.04 -28.65
C LEU A 459 -20.03 -0.20 -27.99
N HIS A 460 -21.05 -0.01 -27.14
CA HIS A 460 -21.76 -1.11 -26.51
C HIS A 460 -22.35 -2.08 -27.56
N GLN A 461 -22.99 -1.55 -28.61
CA GLN A 461 -23.58 -2.37 -29.67
C GLN A 461 -22.54 -3.24 -30.41
N ASP A 462 -21.36 -2.70 -30.71
CA ASP A 462 -20.27 -3.47 -31.32
C ASP A 462 -19.77 -4.59 -30.39
N ILE A 463 -19.48 -4.27 -29.12
CA ILE A 463 -19.02 -5.26 -28.14
C ILE A 463 -20.09 -6.36 -27.92
N GLN A 464 -21.36 -5.97 -27.76
CA GLN A 464 -22.46 -6.91 -27.55
C GLN A 464 -22.62 -7.86 -28.75
N GLY A 465 -22.55 -7.34 -29.98
CA GLY A 465 -22.61 -8.18 -31.18
C GLY A 465 -21.48 -9.22 -31.25
N ARG A 466 -20.26 -8.84 -30.84
CA ARG A 466 -19.11 -9.78 -30.74
C ARG A 466 -19.36 -10.86 -29.69
N LEU A 467 -19.88 -10.49 -28.52
CA LEU A 467 -20.19 -11.44 -27.44
C LEU A 467 -21.30 -12.42 -27.82
N GLU A 468 -22.36 -11.93 -28.47
CA GLU A 468 -23.48 -12.77 -28.93
C GLU A 468 -23.05 -13.75 -30.02
N SER A 469 -22.27 -13.29 -31.01
CA SER A 469 -21.73 -14.18 -32.04
C SER A 469 -20.84 -15.29 -31.46
N THR A 470 -20.12 -14.98 -30.39
CA THR A 470 -19.29 -15.95 -29.66
C THR A 470 -20.15 -16.94 -28.88
N ALA A 471 -21.19 -16.47 -28.18
CA ALA A 471 -22.11 -17.33 -27.45
C ALA A 471 -22.88 -18.28 -28.38
N ALA A 472 -23.22 -17.84 -29.60
CA ALA A 472 -23.81 -18.69 -30.63
C ALA A 472 -22.84 -19.80 -31.08
N LEU A 473 -21.56 -19.46 -31.27
CA LEU A 473 -20.52 -20.43 -31.65
C LEU A 473 -20.28 -21.48 -30.56
N ALA A 474 -20.31 -21.08 -29.29
CA ALA A 474 -20.11 -21.95 -28.14
C ALA A 474 -21.20 -23.02 -27.96
N ARG A 475 -22.34 -22.92 -28.68
CA ARG A 475 -23.40 -23.94 -28.67
C ARG A 475 -23.01 -25.20 -29.43
N ASP A 476 -22.00 -25.12 -30.30
CA ASP A 476 -21.42 -26.25 -31.01
C ASP A 476 -20.18 -26.77 -30.22
N PRO A 477 -20.26 -27.97 -29.60
CA PRO A 477 -19.14 -28.53 -28.84
C PRO A 477 -17.85 -28.68 -29.68
N ALA A 478 -17.95 -28.86 -31.00
CA ALA A 478 -16.79 -28.99 -31.88
C ALA A 478 -16.04 -27.67 -32.08
N LYS A 479 -16.63 -26.53 -31.70
CA LYS A 479 -16.07 -25.19 -31.89
C LYS A 479 -15.73 -24.48 -30.58
N LYS A 480 -15.66 -25.23 -29.47
CA LYS A 480 -15.39 -24.67 -28.14
C LYS A 480 -14.09 -23.85 -28.09
N ASP A 481 -12.99 -24.38 -28.60
CA ASP A 481 -11.70 -23.68 -28.62
C ASP A 481 -11.74 -22.41 -29.47
N GLU A 482 -12.48 -22.43 -30.57
CA GLU A 482 -12.69 -21.25 -31.41
C GLU A 482 -13.55 -20.20 -30.69
N ALA A 483 -14.61 -20.63 -30.00
CA ALA A 483 -15.45 -19.76 -29.20
C ALA A 483 -14.68 -19.13 -28.03
N ASP A 484 -13.82 -19.89 -27.34
CA ASP A 484 -12.99 -19.37 -26.24
C ASP A 484 -11.97 -18.33 -26.74
N LYS A 485 -11.35 -18.57 -27.91
CA LYS A 485 -10.47 -17.59 -28.56
C LYS A 485 -11.22 -16.31 -28.95
N ARG A 486 -12.37 -16.44 -29.63
CA ARG A 486 -13.20 -15.29 -30.02
C ARG A 486 -13.70 -14.51 -28.80
N ARG A 487 -14.06 -15.21 -27.73
CA ARG A 487 -14.43 -14.60 -26.45
C ARG A 487 -13.29 -13.77 -25.92
N SER A 488 -12.08 -14.34 -25.85
CA SER A 488 -10.91 -13.60 -25.39
C SER A 488 -10.67 -12.33 -26.21
N THR A 489 -10.72 -12.42 -27.54
CA THR A 489 -10.57 -11.26 -28.43
C THR A 489 -11.65 -10.19 -28.20
N ALA A 490 -12.90 -10.59 -27.95
CA ALA A 490 -13.97 -9.66 -27.63
C ALA A 490 -13.72 -8.95 -26.28
N LEU A 491 -13.22 -9.67 -25.28
CA LEU A 491 -12.85 -9.08 -23.99
C LEU A 491 -11.64 -8.14 -24.10
N ASP A 492 -10.64 -8.47 -24.92
CA ASP A 492 -9.51 -7.57 -25.23
C ASP A 492 -9.98 -6.30 -25.94
N SER A 493 -10.96 -6.44 -26.85
CA SER A 493 -11.57 -5.30 -27.54
C SER A 493 -12.32 -4.38 -26.57
N LEU A 494 -13.07 -4.98 -25.63
CA LEU A 494 -13.74 -4.23 -24.55
C LEU A 494 -12.72 -3.46 -23.71
N ALA A 495 -11.67 -4.15 -23.24
CA ALA A 495 -10.63 -3.54 -22.42
C ALA A 495 -9.97 -2.35 -23.14
N SER A 496 -9.58 -2.53 -24.39
CA SER A 496 -8.99 -1.47 -25.22
C SER A 496 -9.93 -0.29 -25.45
N ALA A 497 -11.22 -0.57 -25.69
CA ALA A 497 -12.19 0.47 -25.94
C ALA A 497 -12.46 1.37 -24.72
N LEU A 498 -12.40 0.82 -23.50
CA LEU A 498 -12.60 1.59 -22.27
C LEU A 498 -11.58 2.73 -22.08
N ASP A 499 -10.39 2.57 -22.67
CA ASP A 499 -9.28 3.51 -22.56
C ASP A 499 -9.02 4.27 -23.88
N THR A 500 -9.85 4.04 -24.91
CA THR A 500 -9.82 4.78 -26.18
C THR A 500 -10.67 6.04 -26.07
N VAL A 501 -10.12 7.19 -26.48
CA VAL A 501 -10.84 8.47 -26.49
C VAL A 501 -12.01 8.41 -27.47
N LEU A 502 -13.20 8.76 -27.02
CA LEU A 502 -14.38 8.79 -27.87
C LEU A 502 -14.41 10.05 -28.75
N PRO A 503 -14.98 9.97 -29.96
CA PRO A 503 -15.24 11.15 -30.77
C PRO A 503 -16.30 12.02 -30.10
N GLY A 504 -16.03 13.32 -29.97
CA GLY A 504 -16.95 14.27 -29.34
C GLY A 504 -16.29 15.61 -29.01
N GLU A 505 -17.07 16.50 -28.40
CA GLU A 505 -16.61 17.84 -28.00
C GLU A 505 -15.57 17.78 -26.86
N LYS A 506 -15.65 16.74 -26.01
CA LYS A 506 -14.73 16.52 -24.89
C LYS A 506 -13.86 15.31 -25.19
N THR A 507 -12.55 15.45 -24.99
CA THR A 507 -11.56 14.38 -25.17
C THR A 507 -11.57 13.42 -23.97
N ARG A 508 -12.60 12.56 -23.88
CA ARG A 508 -12.79 11.61 -22.78
C ARG A 508 -12.89 10.16 -23.26
N THR A 509 -12.38 9.24 -22.46
CA THR A 509 -12.58 7.79 -22.64
C THR A 509 -13.91 7.33 -22.01
N PRO A 510 -14.47 6.16 -22.39
CA PRO A 510 -15.66 5.62 -21.72
C PRO A 510 -15.48 5.49 -20.20
N ARG A 511 -14.30 5.06 -19.74
CA ARG A 511 -14.00 4.95 -18.30
C ARG A 511 -14.10 6.30 -17.59
N GLN A 512 -13.61 7.38 -18.22
CA GLN A 512 -13.70 8.74 -17.67
C GLN A 512 -15.14 9.26 -17.65
N ILE A 513 -15.94 8.97 -18.69
CA ILE A 513 -17.36 9.34 -18.74
C ILE A 513 -18.13 8.65 -17.60
N ILE A 514 -17.96 7.32 -17.45
CA ILE A 514 -18.58 6.52 -16.39
C ILE A 514 -18.19 7.05 -15.01
N SER A 515 -16.89 7.27 -14.80
CA SER A 515 -16.39 7.79 -13.52
C SER A 515 -16.99 9.16 -13.21
N THR A 516 -17.06 10.06 -14.20
CA THR A 516 -17.67 11.40 -14.03
C THR A 516 -19.16 11.30 -13.67
N ALA A 517 -19.91 10.40 -14.31
CA ALA A 517 -21.33 10.20 -14.04
C ALA A 517 -21.58 9.66 -12.63
N ILE A 518 -20.78 8.68 -12.18
CA ILE A 518 -20.82 8.18 -10.80
C ILE A 518 -20.48 9.29 -9.81
N GLU A 519 -19.41 10.06 -10.07
CA GLU A 519 -18.97 11.17 -9.22
C GLU A 519 -20.05 12.25 -9.03
N ALA A 520 -20.83 12.55 -10.08
CA ALA A 520 -21.92 13.52 -9.97
C ALA A 520 -23.06 13.05 -9.06
N VAL A 521 -23.36 11.75 -9.03
CA VAL A 521 -24.37 11.18 -8.12
C VAL A 521 -23.87 11.20 -6.68
N ILE A 522 -22.68 10.64 -6.45
CA ILE A 522 -22.18 10.49 -5.09
C ILE A 522 -21.71 11.83 -4.50
N GLY A 523 -21.33 12.80 -5.33
CA GLY A 523 -20.93 14.15 -4.93
C GLY A 523 -22.07 15.07 -4.53
N ASP A 524 -23.33 14.75 -4.81
CA ASP A 524 -24.47 15.55 -4.39
C ASP A 524 -24.92 15.17 -2.97
N PRO A 525 -24.63 15.98 -1.93
CA PRO A 525 -24.89 15.61 -0.54
C PRO A 525 -26.38 15.44 -0.22
N LEU A 526 -27.27 15.94 -1.08
CA LEU A 526 -28.72 15.86 -0.88
C LEU A 526 -29.41 14.83 -1.79
N PHE A 527 -28.66 14.08 -2.60
CA PHE A 527 -29.23 13.14 -3.58
C PHE A 527 -30.23 12.18 -2.95
N TYR A 528 -29.82 11.40 -1.95
CA TYR A 528 -30.74 10.48 -1.26
C TYR A 528 -31.93 11.21 -0.62
N ILE A 529 -31.68 12.36 0.03
CA ILE A 529 -32.72 13.10 0.76
C ILE A 529 -33.84 13.56 -0.19
N ARG A 530 -33.49 14.05 -1.39
CA ARG A 530 -34.49 14.49 -2.38
C ARG A 530 -35.21 13.32 -3.05
N GLN A 531 -34.56 12.17 -3.17
CA GLN A 531 -35.05 11.02 -3.96
C GLN A 531 -35.52 9.82 -3.11
N GLN A 532 -35.59 9.95 -1.79
CA GLN A 532 -35.84 8.83 -0.87
C GLN A 532 -37.16 8.08 -1.12
N SER A 533 -38.20 8.79 -1.57
CA SER A 533 -39.50 8.20 -1.92
C SER A 533 -39.42 7.29 -3.16
N GLU A 534 -38.57 7.62 -4.13
CA GLU A 534 -38.34 6.81 -5.34
C GLU A 534 -37.32 5.69 -5.09
N ILE A 535 -36.30 5.95 -4.27
CA ILE A 535 -35.24 4.98 -3.96
C ILE A 535 -35.76 3.83 -3.09
N SER A 536 -36.65 4.08 -2.14
CA SER A 536 -37.08 3.05 -1.17
C SER A 536 -37.78 1.85 -1.82
N PRO A 537 -38.73 2.03 -2.77
CA PRO A 537 -39.32 0.92 -3.53
C PRO A 537 -38.32 0.21 -4.46
N LEU A 538 -37.29 0.91 -4.95
CA LEU A 538 -36.24 0.29 -5.75
C LEU A 538 -35.35 -0.60 -4.89
N ALA A 539 -35.05 -0.19 -3.65
CA ALA A 539 -34.23 -0.99 -2.73
C ALA A 539 -34.88 -2.35 -2.41
N ALA A 540 -36.21 -2.40 -2.33
CA ALA A 540 -36.96 -3.64 -2.11
C ALA A 540 -36.94 -4.59 -3.33
N ARG A 541 -36.64 -4.08 -4.53
CA ARG A 541 -36.60 -4.83 -5.80
C ARG A 541 -35.18 -5.04 -6.33
N SER A 542 -34.17 -4.64 -5.56
CA SER A 542 -32.77 -4.82 -5.94
C SER A 542 -32.43 -6.31 -6.12
N SER A 543 -31.53 -6.61 -7.06
CA SER A 543 -30.94 -7.95 -7.19
C SER A 543 -30.06 -8.33 -5.99
N LYS A 544 -29.62 -7.34 -5.19
CA LYS A 544 -28.92 -7.57 -3.93
C LYS A 544 -29.91 -7.66 -2.78
N THR A 545 -30.04 -8.86 -2.20
CA THR A 545 -31.00 -9.14 -1.12
C THR A 545 -30.77 -8.31 0.15
N THR A 546 -29.56 -7.81 0.37
CA THR A 546 -29.21 -6.94 1.50
C THR A 546 -29.47 -5.46 1.25
N ALA A 547 -29.82 -5.04 0.03
CA ALA A 547 -29.81 -3.63 -0.37
C ALA A 547 -30.62 -2.71 0.57
N ALA A 548 -31.85 -3.10 0.89
CA ALA A 548 -32.70 -2.33 1.79
C ALA A 548 -32.15 -2.31 3.24
N ALA A 549 -31.49 -3.38 3.69
CA ALA A 549 -30.85 -3.44 5.00
C ALA A 549 -29.59 -2.57 5.04
N ASP A 550 -28.76 -2.60 4.00
CA ASP A 550 -27.52 -1.83 3.90
C ASP A 550 -27.79 -0.32 3.86
N VAL A 551 -28.80 0.12 3.09
CA VAL A 551 -29.23 1.53 3.06
C VAL A 551 -29.75 1.97 4.43
N ARG A 552 -30.58 1.14 5.10
CA ARG A 552 -31.06 1.46 6.46
C ARG A 552 -29.93 1.50 7.47
N ALA A 553 -28.97 0.59 7.39
CA ALA A 553 -27.82 0.55 8.28
C ALA A 553 -26.96 1.82 8.15
N GLU A 554 -26.75 2.30 6.92
CA GLU A 554 -25.99 3.53 6.68
C GLU A 554 -26.75 4.77 7.15
N ILE A 555 -28.06 4.87 6.92
CA ILE A 555 -28.90 5.95 7.46
C ILE A 555 -28.86 5.95 8.99
N HIS A 556 -28.99 4.77 9.60
CA HIS A 556 -28.91 4.61 11.05
C HIS A 556 -27.55 5.07 11.58
N ARG A 557 -26.45 4.63 10.97
CA ARG A 557 -25.09 5.06 11.33
C ARG A 557 -24.95 6.59 11.26
N LEU A 558 -25.37 7.21 10.17
CA LEU A 558 -25.31 8.67 10.02
C LEU A 558 -26.24 9.41 11.00
N THR A 559 -27.32 8.78 11.45
CA THR A 559 -28.17 9.30 12.53
C THR A 559 -27.45 9.26 13.87
N LEU A 560 -26.76 8.15 14.19
CA LEU A 560 -25.97 8.02 15.41
C LEU A 560 -24.81 9.03 15.46
N LEU A 561 -24.25 9.37 14.30
CA LEU A 561 -23.22 10.42 14.15
C LEU A 561 -23.80 11.85 14.15
N GLY A 562 -25.11 12.02 14.29
CA GLY A 562 -25.77 13.33 14.31
C GLY A 562 -25.67 14.09 12.99
N ILE A 563 -25.63 13.38 11.85
CA ILE A 563 -25.61 13.94 10.50
C ILE A 563 -27.03 13.92 9.91
N LEU A 564 -27.73 12.81 10.11
CA LEU A 564 -29.12 12.62 9.68
C LEU A 564 -30.07 12.57 10.89
N ARG A 565 -31.34 12.81 10.60
CA ARG A 565 -32.47 12.57 11.51
C ARG A 565 -33.64 12.02 10.71
N GLN A 566 -34.53 11.29 11.36
CA GLN A 566 -35.81 10.87 10.80
C GLN A 566 -36.94 11.60 11.50
N ASP A 567 -37.90 12.10 10.74
CA ASP A 567 -39.14 12.64 11.31
C ASP A 567 -40.12 11.51 11.69
N THR A 568 -41.27 11.90 12.25
CA THR A 568 -42.31 10.94 12.69
C THR A 568 -42.91 10.12 11.55
N ASN A 569 -42.77 10.58 10.30
CA ASN A 569 -43.28 9.91 9.10
C ASN A 569 -42.21 9.03 8.44
N GLY A 570 -41.01 8.94 9.04
CA GLY A 570 -39.87 8.19 8.50
C GLY A 570 -39.08 8.94 7.42
N THR A 571 -39.38 10.23 7.18
CA THR A 571 -38.64 11.06 6.23
C THR A 571 -37.27 11.39 6.79
N VAL A 572 -36.24 11.09 6.02
CA VAL A 572 -34.83 11.33 6.37
C VAL A 572 -34.45 12.75 5.97
N LEU A 573 -33.87 13.50 6.91
CA LEU A 573 -33.41 14.88 6.74
C LEU A 573 -32.00 15.02 7.31
N THR A 574 -31.26 16.05 6.85
CA THR A 574 -30.04 16.46 7.56
C THR A 574 -30.39 17.12 8.89
N VAL A 575 -29.49 16.96 9.88
CA VAL A 575 -29.54 17.72 11.13
C VAL A 575 -29.16 19.18 10.85
N THR A 576 -28.06 19.38 10.13
CA THR A 576 -27.57 20.69 9.69
C THR A 576 -28.32 21.17 8.45
N SER A 577 -28.56 22.48 8.32
CA SER A 577 -29.16 23.04 7.11
C SER A 577 -28.29 22.72 5.88
N PRO A 578 -28.85 22.40 4.71
CA PRO A 578 -28.06 22.04 3.54
C PRO A 578 -26.96 23.03 3.13
N LYS A 579 -27.20 24.33 3.33
CA LYS A 579 -26.23 25.40 3.03
C LYS A 579 -25.06 25.45 4.01
N ASP A 580 -25.24 24.90 5.21
CA ASP A 580 -24.30 24.97 6.33
C ASP A 580 -23.57 23.63 6.56
N LEU A 581 -23.80 22.64 5.68
CA LEU A 581 -23.13 21.33 5.76
C LEU A 581 -21.60 21.49 5.70
N SER A 582 -20.94 21.00 6.74
CA SER A 582 -19.49 20.85 6.81
C SER A 582 -18.96 19.94 5.71
N LEU A 583 -17.65 20.00 5.44
CA LEU A 583 -17.00 19.09 4.50
C LEU A 583 -17.11 17.63 4.97
N GLY A 584 -17.00 17.39 6.29
CA GLY A 584 -17.16 16.05 6.85
C GLY A 584 -18.56 15.49 6.67
N GLU A 585 -19.61 16.28 6.91
CA GLU A 585 -20.99 15.86 6.64
C GLU A 585 -21.22 15.56 5.16
N LYS A 586 -20.71 16.39 4.24
CA LYS A 586 -20.80 16.15 2.80
C LYS A 586 -20.14 14.84 2.39
N VAL A 587 -18.95 14.55 2.92
CA VAL A 587 -18.23 13.30 2.68
C VAL A 587 -18.98 12.10 3.27
N ALA A 588 -19.56 12.22 4.46
CA ALA A 588 -20.35 11.14 5.04
C ALA A 588 -21.62 10.83 4.21
N LEU A 589 -22.31 11.86 3.70
CA LEU A 589 -23.47 11.73 2.82
C LEU A 589 -23.09 11.10 1.46
N ARG A 590 -21.90 11.38 0.95
CA ARG A 590 -21.34 10.69 -0.22
C ARG A 590 -21.26 9.17 -0.01
N GLY A 591 -20.94 8.70 1.20
CA GLY A 591 -20.96 7.28 1.56
C GLY A 591 -22.34 6.64 1.49
N LEU A 592 -23.39 7.37 1.91
CA LEU A 592 -24.78 6.96 1.73
C LEU A 592 -25.16 6.87 0.26
N ASN A 593 -24.83 7.89 -0.53
CA ASN A 593 -25.12 7.89 -1.97
C ASN A 593 -24.41 6.74 -2.68
N LEU A 594 -23.17 6.42 -2.29
CA LEU A 594 -22.43 5.30 -2.85
C LEU A 594 -23.05 3.94 -2.46
N THR A 595 -23.57 3.82 -1.23
CA THR A 595 -24.34 2.65 -0.81
C THR A 595 -25.62 2.51 -1.64
N VAL A 596 -26.39 3.59 -1.80
CA VAL A 596 -27.59 3.61 -2.64
C VAL A 596 -27.26 3.25 -4.10
N LEU A 597 -26.21 3.84 -4.66
CA LEU A 597 -25.81 3.60 -6.04
C LEU A 597 -25.42 2.13 -6.25
N SER A 598 -24.55 1.57 -5.40
CA SER A 598 -24.06 0.20 -5.55
C SER A 598 -25.03 -0.89 -5.10
N GLN A 599 -25.96 -0.58 -4.20
CA GLN A 599 -26.90 -1.57 -3.67
C GLN A 599 -28.28 -1.50 -4.34
N VAL A 600 -28.69 -0.34 -4.85
CA VAL A 600 -30.06 -0.13 -5.32
C VAL A 600 -30.12 0.25 -6.80
N LEU A 601 -29.33 1.24 -7.22
CA LEU A 601 -29.49 1.82 -8.55
C LEU A 601 -28.65 1.11 -9.62
N MET A 602 -27.53 0.50 -9.23
CA MET A 602 -26.61 -0.23 -10.11
C MET A 602 -26.11 -1.56 -9.50
N PRO A 603 -26.99 -2.41 -8.94
CA PRO A 603 -26.58 -3.56 -8.14
C PRO A 603 -25.82 -4.65 -8.91
N ASP A 604 -26.12 -4.86 -10.19
CA ASP A 604 -25.45 -5.88 -11.02
C ASP A 604 -24.17 -5.37 -11.72
N MET A 605 -23.84 -4.11 -11.50
CA MET A 605 -22.73 -3.41 -12.16
C MET A 605 -21.64 -3.00 -11.19
N LEU A 606 -22.02 -2.59 -9.98
CA LEU A 606 -21.10 -2.10 -8.97
C LEU A 606 -21.01 -3.09 -7.81
N GLU A 607 -19.82 -3.58 -7.52
CA GLU A 607 -19.56 -4.53 -6.44
C GLU A 607 -18.56 -3.97 -5.45
N ARG A 608 -19.01 -3.73 -4.22
CA ARG A 608 -18.20 -3.17 -3.13
C ARG A 608 -18.76 -3.61 -1.80
N ALA A 609 -17.91 -3.60 -0.77
CA ALA A 609 -18.36 -3.78 0.60
C ALA A 609 -19.14 -2.54 1.08
N PRO A 610 -20.40 -2.68 1.55
CA PRO A 610 -21.08 -1.60 2.23
C PRO A 610 -20.45 -1.33 3.61
N GLY A 611 -20.60 -0.10 4.12
CA GLY A 611 -20.10 0.30 5.43
C GLY A 611 -18.75 1.02 5.45
N PRO A 612 -18.15 1.18 6.65
CA PRO A 612 -16.87 1.84 6.84
C PRO A 612 -15.72 1.16 6.08
N ALA A 613 -14.70 1.94 5.72
CA ALA A 613 -13.46 1.39 5.15
C ALA A 613 -12.84 0.39 6.14
N TRP A 614 -12.36 -0.73 5.62
CA TRP A 614 -11.75 -1.76 6.45
C TRP A 614 -10.35 -1.33 6.89
N VAL A 615 -9.98 -1.69 8.11
CA VAL A 615 -8.67 -1.44 8.68
C VAL A 615 -8.27 -2.63 9.55
N PRO A 616 -6.98 -3.02 9.61
CA PRO A 616 -6.55 -4.12 10.46
C PRO A 616 -6.89 -3.85 11.94
N PRO A 617 -7.61 -4.75 12.65
CA PRO A 617 -7.94 -4.58 14.07
C PRO A 617 -6.73 -4.48 15.00
N ARG A 618 -5.52 -4.82 14.50
CA ARG A 618 -4.25 -4.66 15.21
C ARG A 618 -3.73 -3.23 15.26
N LEU A 619 -4.25 -2.34 14.41
CA LEU A 619 -3.80 -0.94 14.31
C LEU A 619 -4.73 0.02 15.06
N THR A 620 -6.02 -0.32 15.16
CA THR A 620 -7.02 0.56 15.75
C THR A 620 -8.27 -0.20 16.22
N SER A 621 -8.91 0.32 17.27
CA SER A 621 -10.27 -0.08 17.66
C SER A 621 -11.33 0.62 16.80
N VAL A 622 -12.52 0.02 16.70
CA VAL A 622 -13.69 0.65 16.07
C VAL A 622 -14.22 1.78 16.97
N LYS A 623 -14.34 2.99 16.42
CA LYS A 623 -14.79 4.19 17.13
C LYS A 623 -16.09 4.70 16.52
N PRO A 624 -17.28 4.40 17.08
CA PRO A 624 -18.57 4.73 16.46
C PRO A 624 -18.98 6.20 16.64
N TRP A 625 -18.06 7.14 16.43
CA TRP A 625 -18.30 8.56 16.61
C TRP A 625 -17.56 9.43 15.60
N ARG A 626 -17.89 10.72 15.61
CA ARG A 626 -17.10 11.80 15.02
C ARG A 626 -16.86 12.89 16.05
N ASP A 627 -15.76 13.60 15.93
CA ASP A 627 -15.39 14.72 16.80
C ASP A 627 -15.34 16.03 16.02
N VAL A 628 -16.02 17.06 16.52
CA VAL A 628 -16.00 18.43 15.98
C VAL A 628 -15.20 19.31 16.93
N MET A 629 -14.10 19.87 16.45
CA MET A 629 -13.15 20.61 17.27
C MET A 629 -13.65 22.02 17.57
N ARG A 630 -13.38 22.51 18.78
CA ARG A 630 -13.72 23.87 19.21
C ARG A 630 -12.44 24.65 19.51
N TYR A 631 -12.35 25.85 18.96
CA TYR A 631 -11.21 26.74 19.15
C TYR A 631 -11.67 28.06 19.77
N ASP A 632 -10.79 28.65 20.58
CA ASP A 632 -10.95 30.01 21.05
C ASP A 632 -10.84 30.99 19.87
N ALA A 633 -11.81 31.89 19.74
CA ALA A 633 -11.88 32.80 18.61
C ALA A 633 -10.80 33.90 18.65
N ALA A 634 -10.26 34.23 19.83
CA ALA A 634 -9.30 35.32 20.00
C ALA A 634 -7.85 34.86 19.75
N ASN A 635 -7.48 33.67 20.20
CA ASN A 635 -6.11 33.17 20.12
C ASN A 635 -5.94 31.89 19.29
N GLY A 636 -7.04 31.29 18.83
CA GLY A 636 -7.03 30.10 17.98
C GLY A 636 -6.63 28.79 18.68
N GLN A 637 -6.51 28.78 20.01
CA GLN A 637 -6.17 27.58 20.78
C GLN A 637 -7.34 26.60 20.83
N LEU A 638 -7.04 25.30 20.82
CA LEU A 638 -8.04 24.25 21.01
C LEU A 638 -8.61 24.36 22.43
N THR A 639 -9.93 24.52 22.55
CA THR A 639 -10.63 24.55 23.84
C THR A 639 -11.26 23.20 24.18
N GLY A 640 -11.44 22.33 23.18
CA GLY A 640 -11.96 20.97 23.33
C GLY A 640 -12.67 20.48 22.07
N TRP A 641 -13.50 19.47 22.19
CA TRP A 641 -14.30 18.96 21.06
C TRP A 641 -15.68 18.46 21.49
N THR A 642 -16.59 18.44 20.53
CA THR A 642 -17.92 17.84 20.66
C THR A 642 -17.89 16.49 19.96
N ARG A 643 -18.09 15.43 20.72
CA ARG A 643 -18.24 14.07 20.21
C ARG A 643 -19.70 13.78 19.88
N HIS A 644 -19.97 13.36 18.66
CA HIS A 644 -21.27 12.85 18.24
C HIS A 644 -21.26 11.32 18.24
N HIS A 645 -22.05 10.72 19.12
CA HIS A 645 -22.10 9.28 19.37
C HIS A 645 -23.49 8.88 19.85
N ASP A 646 -24.04 7.77 19.37
CA ASP A 646 -25.36 7.26 19.75
C ASP A 646 -26.48 8.32 19.72
N ALA A 647 -26.46 9.18 18.69
CA ALA A 647 -27.39 10.30 18.51
C ALA A 647 -27.37 11.33 19.67
N ARG A 648 -26.28 11.37 20.44
CA ARG A 648 -26.02 12.32 21.52
C ARG A 648 -24.78 13.14 21.19
N HIS A 649 -24.71 14.34 21.79
CA HIS A 649 -23.47 15.11 21.87
C HIS A 649 -22.85 14.96 23.26
N THR A 650 -21.53 14.93 23.31
CA THR A 650 -20.77 14.93 24.57
C THR A 650 -19.58 15.85 24.39
N GLU A 651 -19.36 16.74 25.35
CA GLU A 651 -18.29 17.72 25.26
C GLU A 651 -17.09 17.28 26.09
N PHE A 652 -15.91 17.48 25.50
CA PHE A 652 -14.62 17.28 26.15
C PHE A 652 -13.84 18.59 26.14
N ASP A 653 -12.99 18.81 27.13
CA ASP A 653 -11.99 19.88 27.09
C ASP A 653 -10.77 19.50 26.26
N ALA A 654 -9.83 20.43 26.10
CA ALA A 654 -8.59 20.22 25.33
C ALA A 654 -7.66 19.15 25.92
N GLN A 655 -7.90 18.70 27.16
CA GLN A 655 -7.15 17.64 27.84
C GLN A 655 -7.90 16.30 27.81
N GLY A 656 -8.99 16.19 27.04
CA GLY A 656 -9.77 14.96 26.91
C GLY A 656 -10.59 14.58 28.13
N ARG A 657 -10.87 15.54 29.03
CA ARG A 657 -11.76 15.32 30.17
C ARG A 657 -13.20 15.62 29.76
N LEU A 658 -14.12 14.80 30.24
CA LEU A 658 -15.55 14.93 30.02
C LEU A 658 -16.07 16.17 30.74
N LEU A 659 -16.74 17.07 30.00
CA LEU A 659 -17.43 18.22 30.56
C LEU A 659 -18.82 17.83 31.08
N PRO A 660 -19.25 18.35 32.24
CA PRO A 660 -20.58 18.07 32.78
C PRO A 660 -21.68 18.68 31.91
N PRO A 661 -22.84 18.03 31.79
CA PRO A 661 -23.98 18.57 31.05
C PRO A 661 -24.35 19.97 31.52
N GLY A 662 -24.52 20.91 30.58
CA GLY A 662 -24.87 22.30 30.89
C GLY A 662 -23.73 23.14 31.49
N GLY A 663 -22.49 22.65 31.48
CA GLY A 663 -21.28 23.42 31.83
C GLY A 663 -21.12 23.72 33.32
N LYS A 664 -21.89 23.07 34.20
CA LYS A 664 -21.81 23.25 35.66
C LYS A 664 -21.10 22.07 36.32
N GLY A 665 -19.90 22.31 36.86
CA GLY A 665 -19.08 21.31 37.57
C GLY A 665 -17.69 21.15 36.96
N ASP A 666 -16.85 20.33 37.59
CA ASP A 666 -15.47 20.11 37.15
C ASP A 666 -15.38 19.07 36.03
N PRO A 667 -14.46 19.24 35.06
CA PRO A 667 -14.17 18.22 34.05
C PRO A 667 -13.65 16.92 34.67
N VAL A 668 -14.16 15.77 34.21
CA VAL A 668 -13.81 14.44 34.75
C VAL A 668 -12.94 13.66 33.77
N PRO A 669 -11.82 13.05 34.19
CA PRO A 669 -11.04 12.17 33.32
C PRO A 669 -11.86 10.97 32.82
N VAL A 670 -11.54 10.46 31.64
CA VAL A 670 -12.20 9.28 31.07
C VAL A 670 -11.22 8.18 30.74
N THR A 671 -11.70 6.94 30.84
CA THR A 671 -10.99 5.76 30.37
C THR A 671 -11.73 5.16 29.19
N TYR A 672 -11.02 4.93 28.10
CA TYR A 672 -11.53 4.24 26.92
C TYR A 672 -11.50 2.73 27.11
N VAL A 673 -12.63 2.07 26.82
CA VAL A 673 -12.83 0.63 27.00
C VAL A 673 -13.59 0.05 25.80
N ILE A 674 -13.43 -1.26 25.57
CA ILE A 674 -14.19 -1.98 24.54
C ILE A 674 -15.52 -2.44 25.13
N ASP A 675 -16.62 -2.17 24.42
CA ASP A 675 -17.96 -2.64 24.76
C ASP A 675 -18.18 -4.12 24.36
N PRO A 676 -19.29 -4.75 24.74
CA PRO A 676 -19.58 -6.14 24.36
C PRO A 676 -19.69 -6.39 22.85
N ASN A 677 -19.84 -5.34 22.04
CA ASN A 677 -19.91 -5.41 20.58
C ASN A 677 -18.55 -5.18 19.90
N GLY A 678 -17.46 -5.09 20.67
CA GLY A 678 -16.12 -4.84 20.14
C GLY A 678 -15.86 -3.39 19.73
N ARG A 679 -16.71 -2.45 20.16
CA ARG A 679 -16.59 -1.02 19.84
C ARG A 679 -16.00 -0.26 21.01
N LEU A 680 -15.22 0.76 20.71
CA LEU A 680 -14.70 1.65 21.73
C LEU A 680 -15.86 2.46 22.35
N THR A 681 -15.79 2.65 23.65
CA THR A 681 -16.64 3.54 24.46
C THR A 681 -15.80 4.14 25.58
N TRP A 682 -16.38 4.98 26.45
CA TRP A 682 -15.66 5.61 27.56
C TRP A 682 -16.44 5.60 28.87
N ARG A 683 -15.71 5.62 30.00
CA ARG A 683 -16.27 5.75 31.36
C ARG A 683 -15.58 6.89 32.09
N GLY A 684 -16.34 7.69 32.84
CA GLY A 684 -15.78 8.70 33.74
C GLY A 684 -15.13 8.05 34.95
N SER A 685 -13.97 8.56 35.38
CA SER A 685 -13.29 8.08 36.59
C SER A 685 -14.19 8.28 37.81
N GLY A 686 -14.78 7.20 38.33
CA GLY A 686 -15.71 7.22 39.47
C GLY A 686 -17.05 6.48 39.26
N LYS A 687 -17.27 5.83 38.11
CA LYS A 687 -18.42 4.96 37.84
C LYS A 687 -18.04 3.60 37.26
#